data_AF-T0C3P6-F1
#
_entry.id   AF-T0C3P6-F1
#
_cell.length_a   1.000
_cell.length_b   1.000
_cell.length_c   1.000
_cell.angle_alpha   90.00
_cell.angle_beta   90.00
_cell.angle_gamma   90.00
#
_symmetry.space_group_name_H-M   'P 1'
#
loop_
_entity.id
_entity.type
_entity.pdbx_description
1 polymer ?
#
loop_
_entity_poly.entity_id
_entity_poly.type
_entity_poly.pdbx_seq_one_letter_code
_entity_poly.pdbx_strand_id
1 'polypeptide(L)'
;MSDTNKKFKDLYLPVLGTVAIGTAAFFGVSQLKHGDYRNPSSDGNFKTAYEAWADLQYSGASYSAKALLVDDQTLPGMLGGVTYGAEKEASSSLLTRVMSPSTAIIKKNIDTLSDDNKELFFRDFLENYAKDSNGYRTYRDVTTGKKIDLARDVVDAEGNPKVIDLTELKATDVKTADLATLEKVFYNLFEQMEDRAMTFIKPTVRRKFFTGNLPGLPKIVKPVNGGWYSKPHKFLGNKQDYREWKPNFGKAERFLTDAHGHGGGNGGWEINFKAQDTYGEFEEMVAWFRESLSQVVRDPLTGKNKVQLFQAPGHQRIVFRKHPDLDEGKLSEFYRAIQSYIVLNGIKGNSGIEFANYKGVQPESNLTNLYHGGRGVIRPDDQWKPWVQSTGGLGIEFRAGTKNLAPARFYQTTLAARIGANDFSGIASISDYNLNSAEFRNSESIASRFGIEIDVVNQALDNMQKAGIKADYRVMFWGWTEPEVAFIGDTKREIIKNLVKDYTQKVALLDPNMSQEQLKKEIREMNRTWVSASKLIDDLEAYMRPKKMDYNELTMDFKANVNAPNRVANPVDVNQIDLGIEYSGKFPLRLKSITSPERLEDGKRAWVQTIIDLSSEEREAIIKRVAQDLYNEIGGEEGEAPVKLEVDGHGHGLDVAYAIRDNKGRKWQVEWDGIGRSYTPSGEIIADSPRGGTIELITPKFTPTIEEVSSVYRAFEKNNVLPSLMAGGGHVNIDLAAFDGNPKALARFLTIFHEHRGIISLMFQHINRTHTSEPVEVSETLRKALKDFNGTEEELKKLLYNERYFNTRFGRKTRYIQLDVSAYFQDVIPEEFVTDDFDISNPTVDWRRTFRVDPKIRKAEFRMFNAPRDAAESAMQIQLVRAMLDKALNSTEELTGEVDKTTHVDYVKKPQMAEDDLKKLCDDLGLDINQFRTATMEGLSISQLESQKVFFRSIDEKMAIHPNQSGWGKAVAARSAENALNSTGREWTPGPADELNTMNNDHRIRAALTAQEMRQEIVPARELPGEFVRTNSCEELLNEIL
;
A
#
# COMPACT_ATOMS: atom_id res chain seq x y z
N MET A 1 9.08 37.24 26.74
CA MET A 1 9.45 36.59 25.47
C MET A 1 10.66 35.71 25.76
N SER A 2 10.40 34.46 26.14
CA SER A 2 11.33 33.60 26.88
C SER A 2 11.99 32.54 26.00
N ASP A 3 13.12 32.03 26.50
CA ASP A 3 13.96 30.94 25.99
C ASP A 3 13.26 29.61 25.67
N THR A 4 11.93 29.53 25.82
CA THR A 4 11.10 28.36 25.52
C THR A 4 11.03 28.05 24.01
N ASN A 5 11.21 29.04 23.14
CA ASN A 5 11.13 28.85 21.67
C ASN A 5 12.42 28.27 21.04
N LYS A 6 13.53 28.21 21.78
CA LYS A 6 14.80 27.67 21.26
C LYS A 6 14.87 26.15 21.37
N LYS A 7 14.41 25.57 22.50
CA LYS A 7 14.29 24.12 22.68
C LYS A 7 13.22 23.47 21.79
N PHE A 8 12.19 24.21 21.38
CA PHE A 8 11.15 23.71 20.45
C PHE A 8 11.67 23.58 19.00
N LYS A 9 12.63 24.42 18.60
CA LYS A 9 13.28 24.35 17.28
C LYS A 9 14.31 23.22 17.20
N ASP A 10 15.04 22.97 18.28
CA ASP A 10 16.12 21.98 18.28
C ASP A 10 15.61 20.53 18.35
N LEU A 11 14.37 20.30 18.80
CA LEU A 11 13.73 18.96 18.78
C LEU A 11 13.12 18.58 17.42
N TYR A 12 12.77 19.58 16.58
CA TYR A 12 12.03 19.37 15.32
C TYR A 12 12.85 19.59 14.04
N LEU A 13 14.06 20.16 14.15
CA LEU A 13 14.95 20.28 12.99
C LEU A 13 15.50 18.93 12.45
N PRO A 14 15.68 17.85 13.24
CA PRO A 14 16.10 16.55 12.69
C PRO A 14 15.02 15.88 11.83
N VAL A 15 13.73 16.21 12.04
CA VAL A 15 12.59 15.67 11.26
C VAL A 15 12.54 16.25 9.84
N LEU A 16 13.21 17.38 9.60
CA LEU A 16 13.11 18.12 8.34
C LEU A 16 14.24 17.84 7.35
N GLY A 17 15.25 17.04 7.74
CA GLY A 17 16.34 16.58 6.87
C GLY A 17 16.03 15.29 6.10
N THR A 18 15.13 14.46 6.63
CA THR A 18 14.86 13.11 6.12
C THR A 18 13.88 13.09 4.94
N VAL A 19 12.93 14.02 4.91
CA VAL A 19 11.86 14.08 3.88
C VAL A 19 12.40 14.49 2.49
N ALA A 20 13.51 15.24 2.42
CA ALA A 20 14.07 15.70 1.14
C ALA A 20 15.04 14.69 0.50
N ILE A 21 15.67 13.82 1.28
CA ILE A 21 16.67 12.85 0.80
C ILE A 21 15.99 11.52 0.42
N GLY A 22 14.87 11.17 1.06
CA GLY A 22 14.12 9.95 0.80
C GLY A 22 13.53 9.83 -0.62
N THR A 23 13.35 10.92 -1.36
CA THR A 23 12.80 10.83 -2.73
C THR A 23 13.87 10.63 -3.82
N ALA A 24 15.14 10.92 -3.52
CA ALA A 24 16.19 10.95 -4.53
C ALA A 24 17.30 9.89 -4.28
N ALA A 25 17.35 9.30 -3.08
CA ALA A 25 18.26 8.21 -2.74
C ALA A 25 17.60 6.80 -2.86
N PHE A 26 16.30 6.71 -3.14
CA PHE A 26 15.58 5.43 -3.25
C PHE A 26 15.73 4.73 -4.61
N PHE A 27 16.25 5.42 -5.63
CA PHE A 27 16.36 4.89 -6.99
C PHE A 27 17.79 5.07 -7.52
N GLY A 28 18.75 4.44 -6.85
CA GLY A 28 20.14 4.38 -7.28
C GLY A 28 20.36 3.28 -8.32
N VAL A 29 20.65 3.70 -9.56
CA VAL A 29 21.32 2.95 -10.64
C VAL A 29 20.70 1.57 -10.98
N SER A 30 19.91 1.54 -12.05
CA SER A 30 19.63 0.30 -12.78
C SER A 30 20.94 -0.43 -13.06
N GLN A 31 21.13 -1.62 -12.46
CA GLN A 31 22.22 -2.54 -12.80
C GLN A 31 21.90 -3.43 -14.01
N LEU A 32 20.82 -3.15 -14.75
CA LEU A 32 20.38 -3.98 -15.86
C LEU A 32 21.35 -3.85 -17.04
N LYS A 33 22.27 -4.81 -17.18
CA LYS A 33 22.99 -5.07 -18.43
C LYS A 33 21.99 -5.59 -19.46
N HIS A 34 22.08 -5.08 -20.69
CA HIS A 34 21.13 -5.25 -21.79
C HIS A 34 20.98 -6.69 -22.33
N GLY A 35 21.63 -7.71 -21.72
CA GLY A 35 21.81 -9.04 -22.33
C GLY A 35 21.45 -10.29 -21.50
N ASP A 36 21.38 -10.26 -20.16
CA ASP A 36 21.47 -11.52 -19.37
C ASP A 36 20.21 -11.97 -18.61
N TYR A 37 19.07 -11.24 -18.65
CA TYR A 37 17.92 -11.55 -17.77
C TYR A 37 16.56 -11.65 -18.44
N ARG A 38 16.45 -11.48 -19.77
CA ARG A 38 15.18 -11.62 -20.50
C ARG A 38 14.78 -13.10 -20.70
N ASN A 39 15.10 -13.94 -19.73
CA ASN A 39 14.62 -15.31 -19.71
C ASN A 39 13.14 -15.28 -19.32
N PRO A 40 12.30 -16.08 -19.99
CA PRO A 40 10.93 -16.30 -19.56
C PRO A 40 10.87 -16.64 -18.07
N SER A 41 9.79 -16.28 -17.39
CA SER A 41 9.60 -16.63 -15.98
C SER A 41 9.59 -18.14 -15.74
N SER A 42 9.55 -18.98 -16.78
CA SER A 42 9.51 -20.43 -16.69
C SER A 42 10.91 -21.03 -16.52
N ASP A 43 11.21 -21.56 -15.33
CA ASP A 43 12.25 -22.58 -15.12
C ASP A 43 11.82 -23.96 -15.72
N GLY A 44 11.07 -23.97 -16.82
CA GLY A 44 10.53 -25.18 -17.47
C GLY A 44 9.28 -25.79 -16.83
N ASN A 45 8.70 -25.18 -15.77
CA ASN A 45 7.46 -25.62 -15.13
C ASN A 45 6.33 -24.59 -15.31
N PHE A 46 5.09 -25.08 -15.51
CA PHE A 46 3.88 -24.26 -15.49
C PHE A 46 3.75 -23.53 -14.15
N LYS A 47 3.53 -22.22 -14.18
CA LYS A 47 3.29 -21.38 -12.99
C LYS A 47 1.80 -21.15 -12.80
N THR A 48 1.35 -21.23 -11.55
CA THR A 48 0.01 -20.79 -11.16
C THR A 48 -0.14 -19.27 -11.33
N ALA A 49 -1.37 -18.77 -11.45
CA ALA A 49 -1.61 -17.32 -11.49
C ALA A 49 -1.11 -16.61 -10.21
N TYR A 50 -1.10 -17.29 -9.06
CA TYR A 50 -0.60 -16.72 -7.82
C TYR A 50 0.92 -16.53 -7.82
N GLU A 51 1.69 -17.53 -8.28
CA GLU A 51 3.15 -17.42 -8.43
C GLU A 51 3.52 -16.37 -9.49
N ALA A 52 2.82 -16.35 -10.63
CA ALA A 52 3.02 -15.33 -11.65
C ALA A 52 2.74 -13.92 -11.09
N TRP A 53 1.69 -13.76 -10.29
CA TRP A 53 1.37 -12.49 -9.63
C TRP A 53 2.47 -12.06 -8.66
N ALA A 54 3.03 -12.99 -7.88
CA ALA A 54 4.14 -12.75 -6.98
C ALA A 54 5.39 -12.22 -7.70
N ASP A 55 5.77 -12.88 -8.79
CA ASP A 55 6.91 -12.49 -9.62
C ASP A 55 6.71 -11.09 -10.20
N LEU A 56 5.48 -10.74 -10.59
CA LEU A 56 5.14 -9.40 -11.04
C LEU A 56 5.21 -8.36 -9.91
N GLN A 57 4.79 -8.69 -8.69
CA GLN A 57 4.95 -7.81 -7.52
C GLN A 57 6.43 -7.54 -7.23
N TYR A 58 7.27 -8.59 -7.24
CA TYR A 58 8.72 -8.43 -7.13
C TYR A 58 9.26 -7.55 -8.25
N SER A 59 8.90 -7.85 -9.50
CA SER A 59 9.36 -7.09 -10.67
C SER A 59 8.98 -5.61 -10.58
N GLY A 60 7.81 -5.27 -10.05
CA GLY A 60 7.42 -3.87 -9.84
C GLY A 60 8.19 -3.17 -8.73
N ALA A 61 8.73 -3.92 -7.76
CA ALA A 61 9.55 -3.37 -6.67
C ALA A 61 11.05 -3.31 -7.02
N SER A 62 11.57 -4.31 -7.72
CA SER A 62 12.99 -4.50 -8.04
C SER A 62 13.39 -4.07 -9.45
N TYR A 63 12.42 -3.81 -10.31
CA TYR A 63 12.60 -3.65 -11.76
C TYR A 63 13.21 -4.88 -12.44
N SER A 64 12.99 -6.07 -11.89
CA SER A 64 13.41 -7.34 -12.49
C SER A 64 12.75 -7.54 -13.87
N ALA A 65 13.55 -7.85 -14.87
CA ALA A 65 13.12 -8.00 -16.26
C ALA A 65 12.73 -9.45 -16.59
N LYS A 66 11.73 -10.01 -15.88
CA LYS A 66 11.20 -11.36 -16.16
C LYS A 66 9.97 -11.28 -17.06
N ALA A 67 10.02 -11.96 -18.21
CA ALA A 67 8.90 -12.00 -19.16
C ALA A 67 7.86 -13.05 -18.77
N LEU A 68 6.57 -12.74 -18.92
CA LEU A 68 5.50 -13.73 -18.78
C LEU A 68 5.17 -14.33 -20.15
N LEU A 69 5.04 -15.65 -20.22
CA LEU A 69 4.53 -16.38 -21.38
C LEU A 69 3.02 -16.61 -21.25
N VAL A 70 2.38 -16.94 -22.37
CA VAL A 70 1.01 -17.47 -22.40
C VAL A 70 1.06 -18.74 -23.24
N ASP A 71 0.67 -19.88 -22.68
CA ASP A 71 0.79 -21.20 -23.33
C ASP A 71 2.24 -21.46 -23.82
N ASP A 72 3.23 -21.17 -22.97
CA ASP A 72 4.67 -21.23 -23.26
C ASP A 72 5.12 -20.47 -24.52
N GLN A 73 4.31 -19.52 -24.98
CA GLN A 73 4.52 -18.81 -26.23
C GLN A 73 4.59 -17.30 -26.02
N THR A 74 5.40 -16.64 -26.86
CA THR A 74 5.51 -15.18 -26.90
C THR A 74 4.54 -14.57 -27.91
N LEU A 75 4.34 -13.26 -27.82
CA LEU A 75 3.75 -12.49 -28.92
C LEU A 75 4.75 -12.40 -30.09
N PRO A 76 4.28 -12.49 -31.35
CA PRO A 76 5.14 -12.29 -32.51
C PRO A 76 5.96 -11.00 -32.44
N GLY A 77 7.29 -11.11 -32.57
CA GLY A 77 8.21 -9.97 -32.52
C GLY A 77 8.53 -9.46 -31.10
N MET A 78 8.04 -10.13 -30.06
CA MET A 78 8.27 -9.79 -28.65
C MET A 78 8.90 -10.98 -27.90
N LEU A 79 9.44 -10.71 -26.72
CA LEU A 79 10.00 -11.71 -25.82
C LEU A 79 9.02 -12.16 -24.73
N GLY A 80 7.94 -11.40 -24.50
CA GLY A 80 6.83 -11.76 -23.62
C GLY A 80 5.60 -12.24 -24.38
N GLY A 81 4.85 -13.16 -23.78
CA GLY A 81 3.45 -13.46 -24.10
C GLY A 81 2.49 -12.38 -23.58
N VAL A 82 2.94 -11.56 -22.62
CA VAL A 82 2.25 -10.36 -22.13
C VAL A 82 3.21 -9.16 -22.21
N THR A 83 2.75 -8.04 -22.78
CA THR A 83 3.54 -6.81 -22.98
C THR A 83 2.81 -5.59 -22.43
N TYR A 84 3.58 -4.54 -22.13
CA TYR A 84 3.09 -3.34 -21.46
C TYR A 84 3.42 -2.09 -22.26
N GLY A 85 2.41 -1.28 -22.57
CA GLY A 85 2.55 -0.04 -23.34
C GLY A 85 2.05 1.18 -22.58
N ALA A 86 2.45 2.37 -23.02
CA ALA A 86 1.98 3.62 -22.43
C ALA A 86 1.94 4.77 -23.42
N GLU A 87 1.18 5.80 -23.06
CA GLU A 87 1.10 7.07 -23.78
C GLU A 87 0.91 8.23 -22.78
N LYS A 88 1.56 9.36 -23.06
CA LYS A 88 1.46 10.56 -22.23
C LYS A 88 1.20 11.81 -23.06
N GLU A 89 0.08 12.45 -22.79
CA GLU A 89 -0.21 13.82 -23.20
C GLU A 89 0.22 14.85 -22.13
N ALA A 90 0.80 15.97 -22.56
CA ALA A 90 1.04 17.16 -21.74
C ALA A 90 1.28 18.43 -22.61
N SER A 91 1.37 19.60 -21.98
CA SER A 91 1.72 20.86 -22.65
C SER A 91 2.77 21.61 -21.85
N SER A 92 4.05 21.24 -22.01
CA SER A 92 5.14 21.89 -21.28
C SER A 92 6.48 21.83 -22.02
N SER A 93 7.42 22.72 -21.65
CA SER A 93 8.81 22.65 -22.13
C SER A 93 9.58 21.46 -21.56
N LEU A 94 8.99 20.71 -20.62
CA LEU A 94 9.63 19.55 -20.01
C LEU A 94 9.92 18.46 -21.05
N LEU A 95 9.21 18.44 -22.18
CA LEU A 95 9.51 17.55 -23.32
C LEU A 95 10.99 17.53 -23.68
N THR A 96 11.64 18.70 -23.66
CA THR A 96 13.08 18.84 -23.98
C THR A 96 14.00 18.03 -23.07
N ARG A 97 13.52 17.57 -21.92
CA ARG A 97 14.28 16.69 -21.04
C ARG A 97 14.41 15.27 -21.60
N VAL A 98 13.45 14.83 -22.41
CA VAL A 98 13.36 13.46 -22.91
C VAL A 98 13.33 13.36 -24.44
N MET A 99 13.01 14.43 -25.16
CA MET A 99 13.03 14.49 -26.63
C MET A 99 13.81 15.72 -27.12
N SER A 100 14.29 15.66 -28.36
CA SER A 100 14.99 16.74 -29.06
C SER A 100 14.40 16.94 -30.46
N PRO A 101 14.23 18.19 -30.94
CA PRO A 101 13.97 18.43 -32.35
C PRO A 101 15.20 18.02 -33.18
N SER A 102 14.97 17.67 -34.45
CA SER A 102 16.06 17.43 -35.41
C SER A 102 16.93 18.69 -35.57
N THR A 103 18.21 18.49 -35.88
CA THR A 103 19.14 19.59 -36.14
C THR A 103 18.63 20.43 -37.33
N ALA A 104 18.02 19.80 -38.34
CA ALA A 104 17.41 20.50 -39.47
C ALA A 104 16.32 21.49 -39.04
N ILE A 105 15.44 21.13 -38.09
CA ILE A 105 14.42 22.05 -37.55
C ILE A 105 15.08 23.22 -36.84
N ILE A 106 16.11 22.95 -36.02
CA ILE A 106 16.81 23.99 -35.28
C ILE A 106 17.47 24.99 -36.24
N LYS A 107 18.21 24.47 -37.25
CA LYS A 107 18.83 25.28 -38.31
C LYS A 107 17.79 26.14 -39.02
N LYS A 108 16.72 25.52 -39.52
CA LYS A 108 15.60 26.22 -40.19
C LYS A 108 15.02 27.34 -39.34
N ASN A 109 14.76 27.11 -38.06
CA ASN A 109 14.18 28.15 -37.18
C ASN A 109 15.17 29.30 -36.94
N ILE A 110 16.45 29.02 -36.79
CA ILE A 110 17.49 30.04 -36.65
C ILE A 110 17.66 30.80 -37.97
N ASP A 111 17.58 30.12 -39.11
CA ASP A 111 17.73 30.71 -40.44
C ASP A 111 16.65 31.75 -40.76
N THR A 112 15.49 31.68 -40.11
CA THR A 112 14.41 32.68 -40.21
C THR A 112 14.66 33.98 -39.45
N LEU A 113 15.70 34.05 -38.61
CA LEU A 113 16.06 35.25 -37.86
C LEU A 113 16.75 36.28 -38.76
N SER A 114 16.72 37.56 -38.38
CA SER A 114 17.57 38.57 -39.01
C SER A 114 19.05 38.33 -38.67
N ASP A 115 19.96 38.79 -39.53
CA ASP A 115 21.41 38.61 -39.34
C ASP A 115 21.90 39.09 -37.96
N ASP A 116 21.45 40.27 -37.51
CA ASP A 116 21.75 40.80 -36.16
C ASP A 116 21.33 39.83 -35.03
N ASN A 117 20.18 39.18 -35.19
CA ASN A 117 19.63 38.25 -34.20
C ASN A 117 20.33 36.89 -34.27
N LYS A 118 20.70 36.42 -35.47
CA LYS A 118 21.52 35.21 -35.66
C LYS A 118 22.89 35.39 -35.01
N GLU A 119 23.55 36.50 -35.28
CA GLU A 119 24.86 36.81 -34.72
C GLU A 119 24.81 36.85 -33.19
N LEU A 120 23.82 37.55 -32.63
CA LEU A 120 23.62 37.63 -31.18
C LEU A 120 23.38 36.25 -30.55
N PHE A 121 22.58 35.39 -31.21
CA PHE A 121 22.29 34.05 -30.71
C PHE A 121 23.53 33.13 -30.79
N PHE A 122 24.20 33.05 -31.93
CA PHE A 122 25.36 32.18 -32.09
C PHE A 122 26.49 32.59 -31.14
N ARG A 123 26.74 33.89 -31.01
CA ARG A 123 27.77 34.41 -30.11
C ARG A 123 27.49 34.04 -28.65
N ASP A 124 26.27 34.28 -28.16
CA ASP A 124 25.88 33.91 -26.79
C ASP A 124 25.96 32.39 -26.57
N PHE A 125 25.42 31.59 -27.49
CA PHE A 125 25.35 30.14 -27.32
C PHE A 125 26.76 29.53 -27.30
N LEU A 126 27.60 29.84 -28.29
CA LEU A 126 28.94 29.28 -28.43
C LEU A 126 29.86 29.70 -27.27
N GLU A 127 29.82 30.96 -26.84
CA GLU A 127 30.62 31.44 -25.72
C GLU A 127 30.24 30.71 -24.43
N ASN A 128 28.94 30.56 -24.17
CA ASN A 128 28.48 29.88 -22.96
C ASN A 128 28.62 28.36 -23.04
N TYR A 129 28.59 27.75 -24.22
CA TYR A 129 28.81 26.32 -24.38
C TYR A 129 30.28 25.93 -24.17
N ALA A 130 31.23 26.77 -24.61
CA ALA A 130 32.66 26.54 -24.40
C ALA A 130 33.06 26.54 -22.91
N LYS A 131 32.38 27.35 -22.08
CA LYS A 131 32.64 27.49 -20.63
C LYS A 131 32.49 26.16 -19.88
N ASP A 132 33.55 25.75 -19.21
CA ASP A 132 33.58 24.55 -18.36
C ASP A 132 32.96 24.79 -16.96
N SER A 133 32.85 26.05 -16.51
CA SER A 133 32.26 26.44 -15.22
C SER A 133 30.85 27.00 -15.36
N ASN A 134 29.83 26.16 -15.12
CA ASN A 134 28.40 26.53 -15.17
C ASN A 134 27.94 27.14 -16.53
N GLY A 135 28.60 26.77 -17.63
CA GLY A 135 28.21 27.11 -19.01
C GLY A 135 26.92 26.42 -19.47
N TYR A 136 26.62 26.40 -20.75
CA TYR A 136 25.40 25.79 -21.29
C TYR A 136 25.42 24.25 -21.27
N ARG A 137 26.59 23.62 -21.15
CA ARG A 137 26.77 22.16 -21.07
C ARG A 137 27.11 21.61 -19.68
N THR A 138 27.53 22.46 -18.74
CA THR A 138 27.95 22.02 -17.40
C THR A 138 26.99 22.49 -16.30
N TYR A 139 26.75 21.62 -15.32
CA TYR A 139 25.98 21.96 -14.11
C TYR A 139 26.39 21.07 -12.93
N ARG A 140 26.01 21.47 -11.71
CA ARG A 140 26.11 20.62 -10.52
C ARG A 140 24.78 19.94 -10.29
N ASP A 141 24.79 18.62 -10.24
CA ASP A 141 23.60 17.84 -9.92
C ASP A 141 23.12 18.18 -8.50
N VAL A 142 21.83 18.48 -8.37
CA VAL A 142 21.25 18.99 -7.13
C VAL A 142 21.11 17.91 -6.06
N THR A 143 21.11 16.64 -6.47
CA THR A 143 20.93 15.49 -5.58
C THR A 143 22.28 14.95 -5.10
N THR A 144 23.21 14.74 -6.02
CA THR A 144 24.50 14.08 -5.76
C THR A 144 25.64 15.06 -5.52
N GLY A 145 25.44 16.34 -5.86
CA GLY A 145 26.47 17.36 -5.79
C GLY A 145 27.59 17.20 -6.83
N LYS A 146 27.53 16.19 -7.71
CA LYS A 146 28.55 15.94 -8.73
C LYS A 146 28.48 16.98 -9.85
N LYS A 147 29.64 17.41 -10.36
CA LYS A 147 29.72 18.23 -11.59
C LYS A 147 29.45 17.29 -12.77
N ILE A 148 28.50 17.67 -13.61
CA ILE A 148 28.17 17.00 -14.87
C ILE A 148 28.64 17.88 -16.02
N ASP A 149 29.37 17.31 -16.96
CA ASP A 149 29.73 17.90 -18.25
C ASP A 149 29.08 17.10 -19.38
N LEU A 150 27.99 17.63 -19.93
CA LEU A 150 27.19 16.95 -20.93
C LEU A 150 27.93 16.70 -22.25
N ALA A 151 29.08 17.34 -22.51
CA ALA A 151 29.89 17.01 -23.69
C ALA A 151 30.74 15.73 -23.52
N ARG A 152 30.83 15.19 -22.29
CA ARG A 152 31.68 14.04 -21.95
C ARG A 152 30.93 12.91 -21.25
N ASP A 153 29.92 13.26 -20.46
CA ASP A 153 29.23 12.33 -19.57
C ASP A 153 27.97 11.71 -20.19
N VAL A 154 27.64 12.04 -21.44
CA VAL A 154 26.48 11.49 -22.15
C VAL A 154 26.82 10.10 -22.69
N VAL A 155 25.88 9.17 -22.52
CA VAL A 155 25.92 7.82 -23.09
C VAL A 155 24.64 7.52 -23.86
N ASP A 156 24.73 6.66 -24.87
CA ASP A 156 23.55 6.10 -25.56
C ASP A 156 22.83 5.03 -24.73
N ALA A 157 21.79 4.41 -25.30
CA ALA A 157 21.01 3.38 -24.62
C ALA A 157 21.83 2.14 -24.22
N GLU A 158 22.90 1.83 -24.96
CA GLU A 158 23.81 0.71 -24.72
C GLU A 158 24.96 1.08 -23.74
N GLY A 159 25.07 2.35 -23.37
CA GLY A 159 26.10 2.85 -22.45
C GLY A 159 27.38 3.29 -23.14
N ASN A 160 27.41 3.40 -24.48
CA ASN A 160 28.57 3.92 -25.20
C ASN A 160 28.68 5.43 -25.01
N PRO A 161 29.88 5.97 -24.71
CA PRO A 161 30.07 7.41 -24.59
C PRO A 161 29.78 8.16 -25.90
N LYS A 162 29.01 9.24 -25.80
CA LYS A 162 28.75 10.20 -26.88
C LYS A 162 29.47 11.51 -26.55
N VAL A 163 30.67 11.66 -27.10
CA VAL A 163 31.57 12.78 -26.79
C VAL A 163 31.51 13.83 -27.88
N ILE A 164 31.44 15.11 -27.48
CA ILE A 164 31.52 16.25 -28.39
C ILE A 164 32.97 16.75 -28.47
N ASP A 165 33.53 16.82 -29.68
CA ASP A 165 34.81 17.46 -29.93
C ASP A 165 34.66 18.99 -29.91
N LEU A 166 35.31 19.61 -28.93
CA LEU A 166 35.29 21.05 -28.70
C LEU A 166 36.51 21.77 -29.29
N THR A 167 37.38 21.06 -30.03
CA THR A 167 38.64 21.62 -30.52
C THR A 167 38.40 22.82 -31.42
N GLU A 168 37.50 22.71 -32.40
CA GLU A 168 37.14 23.81 -33.32
C GLU A 168 36.53 25.00 -32.56
N LEU A 169 35.58 24.72 -31.64
CA LEU A 169 34.95 25.76 -30.82
C LEU A 169 35.95 26.50 -29.93
N LYS A 170 36.91 25.80 -29.34
CA LYS A 170 37.93 26.41 -28.47
C LYS A 170 39.01 27.17 -29.25
N ALA A 171 39.27 26.79 -30.50
CA ALA A 171 40.21 27.47 -31.38
C ALA A 171 39.63 28.76 -31.99
N THR A 172 38.30 28.90 -32.00
CA THR A 172 37.60 30.08 -32.54
C THR A 172 37.47 31.16 -31.48
N ASP A 173 37.92 32.39 -31.76
CA ASP A 173 37.58 33.55 -30.93
C ASP A 173 36.14 34.00 -31.19
N VAL A 174 35.21 33.38 -30.45
CA VAL A 174 33.77 33.63 -30.54
C VAL A 174 33.41 35.10 -30.33
N LYS A 175 34.24 35.94 -29.69
CA LYS A 175 33.89 37.35 -29.46
C LYS A 175 34.11 38.26 -30.67
N THR A 176 35.03 37.89 -31.55
CA THR A 176 35.45 38.72 -32.70
C THR A 176 35.13 38.08 -34.05
N ALA A 177 34.75 36.79 -34.08
CA ALA A 177 34.34 36.09 -35.29
C ALA A 177 33.14 36.76 -35.99
N ASP A 178 33.15 36.70 -37.32
CA ASP A 178 32.04 37.14 -38.18
C ASP A 178 30.87 36.13 -38.19
N LEU A 179 29.71 36.56 -38.71
CA LEU A 179 28.50 35.74 -38.72
C LEU A 179 28.70 34.39 -39.43
N ALA A 180 29.39 34.37 -40.57
CA ALA A 180 29.64 33.15 -41.34
C ALA A 180 30.49 32.12 -40.57
N THR A 181 31.51 32.58 -39.84
CA THR A 181 32.34 31.73 -38.98
C THR A 181 31.52 31.20 -37.80
N LEU A 182 30.75 32.06 -37.14
CA LEU A 182 29.88 31.67 -36.01
C LEU A 182 28.84 30.62 -36.43
N GLU A 183 28.19 30.82 -37.57
CA GLU A 183 27.21 29.89 -38.15
C GLU A 183 27.84 28.53 -38.44
N LYS A 184 29.01 28.50 -39.11
CA LYS A 184 29.74 27.28 -39.40
C LYS A 184 30.08 26.49 -38.12
N VAL A 185 30.65 27.15 -37.12
CA VAL A 185 31.03 26.50 -35.85
C VAL A 185 29.81 25.97 -35.11
N PHE A 186 28.70 26.72 -35.10
CA PHE A 186 27.45 26.28 -34.47
C PHE A 186 26.84 25.07 -35.19
N TYR A 187 26.81 25.06 -36.52
CA TYR A 187 26.27 23.94 -37.29
C TYR A 187 27.15 22.68 -37.19
N ASN A 188 28.48 22.81 -37.20
CA ASN A 188 29.39 21.69 -36.94
C ASN A 188 29.16 21.11 -35.53
N LEU A 189 28.99 21.97 -34.52
CA LEU A 189 28.69 21.53 -33.17
C LEU A 189 27.36 20.75 -33.08
N PHE A 190 26.30 21.23 -33.73
CA PHE A 190 24.98 20.58 -33.70
C PHE A 190 24.91 19.32 -34.57
N GLU A 191 25.77 19.18 -35.58
CA GLU A 191 25.92 17.93 -36.34
C GLU A 191 26.51 16.81 -35.48
N GLN A 192 27.52 17.12 -34.65
CA GLN A 192 28.07 16.16 -33.69
C GLN A 192 27.05 15.65 -32.66
N MET A 193 25.92 16.36 -32.48
CA MET A 193 24.87 15.97 -31.53
C MET A 193 23.84 14.97 -32.10
N GLU A 194 23.99 14.54 -33.36
CA GLU A 194 23.18 13.49 -34.00
C GLU A 194 21.65 13.67 -33.84
N ASP A 195 21.12 14.87 -34.14
CA ASP A 195 19.70 15.27 -33.95
C ASP A 195 19.17 15.20 -32.50
N ARG A 196 20.04 15.00 -31.51
CA ARG A 196 19.69 14.87 -30.09
C ARG A 196 20.29 15.98 -29.24
N ALA A 197 20.36 17.18 -29.82
CA ALA A 197 20.99 18.37 -29.24
C ALA A 197 20.55 18.68 -27.81
N MET A 198 19.28 18.43 -27.47
CA MET A 198 18.81 18.68 -26.10
C MET A 198 19.60 17.87 -25.07
N THR A 199 20.06 16.66 -25.37
CA THR A 199 20.87 15.83 -24.48
C THR A 199 22.12 16.55 -23.95
N PHE A 200 22.77 17.34 -24.82
CA PHE A 200 24.04 18.02 -24.55
C PHE A 200 23.90 19.41 -23.91
N ILE A 201 22.65 19.85 -23.71
CA ILE A 201 22.34 21.18 -23.18
C ILE A 201 21.78 21.02 -21.76
N LYS A 202 22.18 21.86 -20.81
CA LYS A 202 21.68 21.75 -19.43
C LYS A 202 20.19 22.13 -19.32
N PRO A 203 19.42 21.56 -18.38
CA PRO A 203 17.95 21.69 -18.34
C PRO A 203 17.40 23.13 -18.33
N THR A 204 18.06 24.07 -17.64
CA THR A 204 17.63 25.47 -17.58
C THR A 204 17.76 26.18 -18.92
N VAL A 205 18.74 25.80 -19.75
CA VAL A 205 18.97 26.34 -21.08
C VAL A 205 17.99 25.75 -22.08
N ARG A 206 17.70 24.44 -22.01
CA ARG A 206 16.68 23.79 -22.85
C ARG A 206 15.33 24.50 -22.78
N ARG A 207 14.89 24.87 -21.57
CA ARG A 207 13.65 25.63 -21.36
C ARG A 207 13.72 26.99 -22.07
N LYS A 208 14.80 27.74 -21.90
CA LYS A 208 14.96 29.05 -22.54
C LYS A 208 14.94 28.92 -24.06
N PHE A 209 15.69 27.97 -24.60
CA PHE A 209 15.75 27.69 -26.03
C PHE A 209 14.37 27.34 -26.59
N PHE A 210 13.65 26.42 -25.95
CA PHE A 210 12.29 26.04 -26.33
C PHE A 210 11.32 27.22 -26.39
N THR A 211 11.42 28.14 -25.42
CA THR A 211 10.54 29.32 -25.33
C THR A 211 10.99 30.54 -26.14
N GLY A 212 12.18 30.52 -26.75
CA GLY A 212 12.76 31.70 -27.41
C GLY A 212 13.26 32.78 -26.43
N ASN A 213 13.75 32.38 -25.25
CA ASN A 213 14.25 33.27 -24.20
C ASN A 213 15.80 33.29 -24.10
N LEU A 214 16.50 32.84 -25.15
CA LEU A 214 17.94 33.05 -25.28
C LEU A 214 18.19 34.35 -26.07
N PRO A 215 19.33 35.03 -25.87
CA PRO A 215 19.71 36.19 -26.68
C PRO A 215 19.60 35.90 -28.18
N GLY A 216 19.11 36.87 -28.96
CA GLY A 216 18.87 36.74 -30.40
C GLY A 216 17.61 35.96 -30.79
N LEU A 217 16.95 35.24 -29.86
CA LEU A 217 15.71 34.52 -30.17
C LEU A 217 14.46 35.39 -29.88
N PRO A 218 13.41 35.29 -30.72
CA PRO A 218 12.17 36.01 -30.49
C PRO A 218 11.40 35.39 -29.32
N LYS A 219 11.04 36.22 -28.34
CA LYS A 219 10.12 35.84 -27.26
C LYS A 219 8.73 35.70 -27.84
N ILE A 220 8.28 34.46 -28.08
CA ILE A 220 6.90 34.14 -28.44
C ILE A 220 6.45 34.79 -29.77
N VAL A 221 6.24 33.97 -30.81
CA VAL A 221 5.70 34.47 -32.08
C VAL A 221 4.18 34.57 -31.95
N LYS A 222 3.62 35.78 -31.99
CA LYS A 222 2.17 35.96 -32.23
C LYS A 222 1.90 35.59 -33.70
N PRO A 223 0.84 34.82 -34.00
CA PRO A 223 0.55 34.47 -35.39
C PRO A 223 0.29 35.75 -36.21
N VAL A 224 0.91 35.80 -37.39
CA VAL A 224 0.60 36.77 -38.42
C VAL A 224 -0.73 36.33 -39.03
N ASN A 225 -1.83 36.96 -38.60
CA ASN A 225 -3.25 36.81 -39.00
C ASN A 225 -4.16 36.21 -37.90
N GLY A 226 -5.02 37.07 -37.36
CA GLY A 226 -5.94 36.82 -36.24
C GLY A 226 -7.15 35.94 -36.59
N GLY A 227 -6.94 34.63 -36.70
CA GLY A 227 -8.01 33.63 -36.64
C GLY A 227 -8.15 33.00 -35.24
N TRP A 228 -9.23 32.25 -35.02
CA TRP A 228 -9.63 31.56 -33.76
C TRP A 228 -8.58 30.58 -33.16
N TYR A 229 -7.38 30.49 -33.75
CA TYR A 229 -6.23 29.69 -33.34
C TYR A 229 -5.05 30.52 -32.78
N SER A 230 -5.24 31.78 -32.41
CA SER A 230 -4.14 32.65 -31.99
C SER A 230 -3.69 32.44 -30.53
N LYS A 231 -2.92 31.38 -30.27
CA LYS A 231 -2.11 31.24 -29.04
C LYS A 231 -0.62 31.36 -29.39
N PRO A 232 0.23 31.85 -28.47
CA PRO A 232 1.64 32.12 -28.73
C PRO A 232 2.42 30.86 -29.16
N HIS A 233 3.08 30.90 -30.33
CA HIS A 233 4.01 29.86 -30.77
C HIS A 233 5.32 29.94 -29.97
N LYS A 234 5.82 28.79 -29.52
CA LYS A 234 7.13 28.69 -28.83
C LYS A 234 8.22 28.49 -29.88
N PHE A 235 9.43 28.98 -29.66
CA PHE A 235 10.51 28.97 -30.67
C PHE A 235 10.83 27.57 -31.23
N LEU A 236 10.93 26.55 -30.37
CA LEU A 236 11.09 25.15 -30.83
C LEU A 236 9.76 24.37 -30.83
N GLY A 237 8.70 24.90 -30.21
CA GLY A 237 7.46 24.16 -30.00
C GLY A 237 6.31 24.65 -30.89
N ASN A 238 5.92 23.82 -31.87
CA ASN A 238 4.74 24.04 -32.69
C ASN A 238 3.60 23.06 -32.32
N LYS A 239 2.34 23.50 -32.37
CA LYS A 239 1.15 22.72 -31.98
C LYS A 239 0.96 21.43 -32.79
N GLN A 240 1.56 21.34 -33.98
CA GLN A 240 1.28 20.29 -34.97
C GLN A 240 2.49 19.40 -35.31
N ASP A 241 3.69 19.69 -34.79
CA ASP A 241 4.90 19.10 -35.36
C ASP A 241 5.95 18.72 -34.31
N TYR A 242 5.66 17.63 -33.60
CA TYR A 242 6.65 16.91 -32.79
C TYR A 242 7.13 15.61 -33.48
N ARG A 243 6.63 15.29 -34.69
CA ARG A 243 6.89 14.01 -35.37
C ARG A 243 8.35 13.84 -35.77
N GLU A 244 9.04 14.94 -36.04
CA GLU A 244 10.47 14.96 -36.32
C GLU A 244 11.36 15.04 -35.07
N TRP A 245 10.76 15.00 -33.86
CA TRP A 245 11.53 14.96 -32.63
C TRP A 245 11.99 13.54 -32.33
N LYS A 246 13.25 13.41 -31.95
CA LYS A 246 13.87 12.14 -31.56
C LYS A 246 14.02 12.04 -30.04
N PRO A 247 13.95 10.84 -29.46
CA PRO A 247 14.32 10.64 -28.07
C PRO A 247 15.78 11.07 -27.79
N ASN A 248 16.01 11.69 -26.63
CA ASN A 248 17.36 12.00 -26.17
C ASN A 248 18.18 10.72 -25.89
N PHE A 249 19.51 10.80 -25.94
CA PHE A 249 20.37 9.64 -25.68
C PHE A 249 20.10 9.00 -24.30
N GLY A 250 20.34 7.69 -24.21
CA GLY A 250 20.24 6.92 -22.98
C GLY A 250 18.83 6.36 -22.73
N LYS A 251 18.29 6.55 -21.52
CA LYS A 251 16.97 5.98 -21.15
C LYS A 251 15.81 6.47 -22.02
N ALA A 252 15.88 7.68 -22.58
CA ALA A 252 14.84 8.15 -23.49
C ALA A 252 14.83 7.35 -24.81
N GLU A 253 15.99 7.07 -25.41
CA GLU A 253 16.10 6.14 -26.54
C GLU A 253 15.60 4.74 -26.21
N ARG A 254 15.89 4.24 -25.00
CA ARG A 254 15.43 2.92 -24.58
C ARG A 254 13.91 2.83 -24.51
N PHE A 255 13.22 3.87 -24.05
CA PHE A 255 11.81 3.78 -23.67
C PHE A 255 10.83 4.53 -24.59
N LEU A 256 11.27 5.51 -25.36
CA LEU A 256 10.37 6.35 -26.18
C LEU A 256 10.43 5.93 -27.64
N THR A 257 9.26 5.92 -28.28
CA THR A 257 9.12 5.67 -29.72
C THR A 257 9.17 6.99 -30.48
N ASP A 258 8.20 7.86 -30.24
CA ASP A 258 8.06 9.14 -30.91
C ASP A 258 7.24 10.13 -30.06
N ALA A 259 7.10 11.35 -30.58
CA ALA A 259 6.15 12.33 -30.07
C ALA A 259 5.35 12.95 -31.21
N HIS A 260 4.14 13.40 -30.93
CA HIS A 260 3.31 14.12 -31.90
C HIS A 260 2.45 15.20 -31.21
N GLY A 261 1.81 16.05 -32.01
CA GLY A 261 0.96 17.13 -31.50
C GLY A 261 -0.40 16.63 -31.03
N HIS A 262 -0.84 17.06 -29.84
CA HIS A 262 -2.16 16.74 -29.30
C HIS A 262 -3.18 17.86 -29.61
N GLY A 263 -4.36 17.48 -30.12
CA GLY A 263 -5.41 18.38 -30.60
C GLY A 263 -6.34 19.01 -29.54
N GLY A 264 -6.34 18.51 -28.30
CA GLY A 264 -7.24 18.97 -27.24
C GLY A 264 -6.88 20.33 -26.61
N GLY A 265 -7.90 21.20 -26.47
CA GLY A 265 -8.08 22.33 -25.55
C GLY A 265 -7.02 23.46 -25.49
N ASN A 266 -5.74 23.13 -25.36
CA ASN A 266 -4.64 24.07 -25.21
C ASN A 266 -3.45 23.83 -26.16
N GLY A 267 -3.44 22.73 -26.92
CA GLY A 267 -2.27 22.32 -27.70
C GLY A 267 -1.14 21.78 -26.81
N GLY A 268 -0.49 20.71 -27.25
CA GLY A 268 0.51 20.01 -26.46
C GLY A 268 1.24 18.93 -27.26
N TRP A 269 2.09 18.17 -26.56
CA TRP A 269 2.74 16.98 -27.08
C TRP A 269 2.11 15.73 -26.49
N GLU A 270 2.17 14.67 -27.27
CA GLU A 270 1.80 13.31 -26.90
C GLU A 270 3.00 12.42 -27.19
N ILE A 271 3.48 11.68 -26.18
CA ILE A 271 4.62 10.76 -26.31
C ILE A 271 4.07 9.33 -26.35
N ASN A 272 4.51 8.57 -27.34
CA ASN A 272 4.32 7.12 -27.40
C ASN A 272 5.55 6.42 -26.83
N PHE A 273 5.31 5.49 -25.91
CA PHE A 273 6.37 4.67 -25.33
C PHE A 273 6.51 3.36 -26.12
N LYS A 274 7.72 2.82 -26.15
CA LYS A 274 7.97 1.47 -26.67
C LYS A 274 7.24 0.47 -25.78
N ALA A 275 6.67 -0.57 -26.37
CA ALA A 275 6.15 -1.69 -25.60
C ALA A 275 7.30 -2.36 -24.84
N GLN A 276 7.07 -2.67 -23.57
CA GLN A 276 8.03 -3.38 -22.73
C GLN A 276 7.61 -4.85 -22.63
N ASP A 277 8.59 -5.75 -22.77
CA ASP A 277 8.39 -7.21 -22.69
C ASP A 277 8.06 -7.69 -21.28
N THR A 278 8.39 -6.88 -20.27
CA THR A 278 8.33 -7.26 -18.86
C THR A 278 7.70 -6.16 -18.01
N TYR A 279 7.05 -6.54 -16.92
CA TYR A 279 6.42 -5.58 -16.02
C TYR A 279 7.45 -4.73 -15.25
N GLY A 280 8.60 -5.31 -14.89
CA GLY A 280 9.67 -4.57 -14.21
C GLY A 280 10.27 -3.46 -15.07
N GLU A 281 10.49 -3.71 -16.37
CA GLU A 281 10.93 -2.66 -17.31
C GLU A 281 9.87 -1.58 -17.53
N PHE A 282 8.58 -1.96 -17.53
CA PHE A 282 7.48 -1.01 -17.59
C PHE A 282 7.43 -0.09 -16.37
N GLU A 283 7.57 -0.64 -15.18
CA GLU A 283 7.61 0.14 -13.93
C GLU A 283 8.87 1.02 -13.88
N GLU A 284 10.03 0.52 -14.35
CA GLU A 284 11.26 1.30 -14.48
C GLU A 284 11.04 2.49 -15.42
N MET A 285 10.42 2.26 -16.58
CA MET A 285 10.07 3.29 -17.55
C MET A 285 9.16 4.36 -16.91
N VAL A 286 8.11 3.95 -16.21
CA VAL A 286 7.17 4.88 -15.57
C VAL A 286 7.89 5.71 -14.49
N ALA A 287 8.71 5.08 -13.65
CA ALA A 287 9.47 5.76 -12.61
C ALA A 287 10.46 6.78 -13.22
N TRP A 288 11.29 6.32 -14.17
CA TRP A 288 12.24 7.16 -14.90
C TRP A 288 11.58 8.36 -15.56
N PHE A 289 10.43 8.16 -16.21
CA PHE A 289 9.73 9.23 -16.90
C PHE A 289 9.24 10.30 -15.92
N ARG A 290 8.69 9.87 -14.77
CA ARG A 290 8.18 10.78 -13.74
C ARG A 290 9.30 11.61 -13.10
N GLU A 291 10.46 10.98 -12.87
CA GLU A 291 11.65 11.63 -12.33
C GLU A 291 12.29 12.59 -13.32
N SER A 292 12.47 12.16 -14.57
CA SER A 292 13.08 12.96 -15.62
C SER A 292 12.31 14.28 -15.83
N LEU A 293 10.99 14.25 -15.67
CA LEU A 293 10.12 15.41 -15.83
C LEU A 293 9.74 16.10 -14.50
N SER A 294 10.36 15.71 -13.39
CA SER A 294 10.10 16.30 -12.06
C SER A 294 10.35 17.81 -12.00
N GLN A 295 9.71 18.48 -11.05
CA GLN A 295 9.80 19.92 -10.87
C GLN A 295 10.19 20.25 -9.44
N VAL A 296 11.02 21.28 -9.25
CA VAL A 296 11.24 21.86 -7.92
C VAL A 296 10.14 22.87 -7.67
N VAL A 297 9.32 22.62 -6.66
CA VAL A 297 8.22 23.50 -6.23
C VAL A 297 8.47 23.98 -4.82
N ARG A 298 7.99 25.18 -4.49
CA ARG A 298 8.05 25.71 -3.13
C ARG A 298 6.88 25.13 -2.34
N ASP A 299 7.18 24.46 -1.23
CA ASP A 299 6.17 23.95 -0.32
C ASP A 299 5.42 25.14 0.32
N PRO A 300 4.09 25.22 0.19
CA PRO A 300 3.34 26.38 0.67
C PRO A 300 3.26 26.45 2.20
N LEU A 301 3.47 25.35 2.93
CA LEU A 301 3.40 25.30 4.39
C LEU A 301 4.75 25.60 5.03
N THR A 302 5.82 25.04 4.48
CA THR A 302 7.18 25.15 5.06
C THR A 302 8.06 26.17 4.36
N GLY A 303 7.67 26.65 3.17
CA GLY A 303 8.43 27.57 2.34
C GLY A 303 9.69 26.95 1.69
N LYS A 304 9.98 25.66 1.93
CA LYS A 304 11.15 24.94 1.41
C LYS A 304 10.93 24.42 -0.01
N ASN A 305 12.00 24.30 -0.78
CA ASN A 305 11.94 23.66 -2.08
C ASN A 305 11.76 22.14 -1.92
N LYS A 306 10.81 21.56 -2.64
CA LYS A 306 10.59 20.11 -2.72
C LYS A 306 10.52 19.66 -4.18
N VAL A 307 10.94 18.42 -4.44
CA VAL A 307 10.81 17.80 -5.76
C VAL A 307 9.40 17.23 -5.88
N GLN A 308 8.63 17.74 -6.84
CA GLN A 308 7.36 17.17 -7.26
C GLN A 308 7.60 16.31 -8.50
N LEU A 309 7.38 15.01 -8.36
CA LEU A 309 7.43 14.08 -9.50
C LEU A 309 6.36 14.43 -10.54
N PHE A 310 6.66 14.17 -11.80
CA PHE A 310 5.67 14.31 -12.86
C PHE A 310 4.59 13.23 -12.75
N GLN A 311 3.44 13.47 -13.39
CA GLN A 311 2.37 12.48 -13.43
C GLN A 311 2.77 11.30 -14.32
N ALA A 312 2.40 10.09 -13.91
CA ALA A 312 2.52 8.89 -14.73
C ALA A 312 1.81 9.05 -16.11
N PRO A 313 2.14 8.18 -17.10
CA PRO A 313 1.39 8.05 -18.35
C PRO A 313 -0.12 7.98 -18.13
N GLY A 314 -0.85 8.75 -18.94
CA GLY A 314 -2.29 8.91 -18.79
C GLY A 314 -3.08 7.72 -19.34
N HIS A 315 -2.53 7.08 -20.38
CA HIS A 315 -2.99 5.82 -20.92
C HIS A 315 -1.89 4.78 -20.74
N GLN A 316 -2.27 3.59 -20.31
CA GLN A 316 -1.40 2.42 -20.18
C GLN A 316 -2.10 1.23 -20.82
N ARG A 317 -1.35 0.28 -21.38
CA ARG A 317 -1.89 -0.82 -22.18
C ARG A 317 -1.27 -2.13 -21.75
N ILE A 318 -2.06 -3.19 -21.78
CA ILE A 318 -1.58 -4.57 -21.74
C ILE A 318 -1.99 -5.24 -23.04
N VAL A 319 -1.05 -5.89 -23.72
CA VAL A 319 -1.33 -6.70 -24.91
C VAL A 319 -0.72 -8.07 -24.72
N PHE A 320 -1.49 -9.09 -25.05
CA PHE A 320 -1.16 -10.46 -24.71
C PHE A 320 -1.59 -11.43 -25.80
N ARG A 321 -0.89 -12.56 -25.85
CA ARG A 321 -1.23 -13.67 -26.74
C ARG A 321 -2.53 -14.30 -26.26
N LYS A 322 -3.45 -14.61 -27.17
CA LYS A 322 -4.68 -15.32 -26.83
C LYS A 322 -4.39 -16.80 -26.59
N HIS A 323 -4.64 -17.29 -25.37
CA HIS A 323 -4.59 -18.71 -25.07
C HIS A 323 -5.68 -19.45 -25.89
N PRO A 324 -5.43 -20.67 -26.42
CA PRO A 324 -6.41 -21.43 -27.19
C PRO A 324 -7.75 -21.63 -26.44
N ASP A 325 -7.67 -22.00 -25.17
CA ASP A 325 -8.82 -22.24 -24.29
C ASP A 325 -9.18 -21.05 -23.38
N LEU A 326 -8.96 -19.81 -23.85
CA LEU A 326 -9.31 -18.63 -23.07
C LEU A 326 -10.83 -18.49 -22.90
N ASP A 327 -11.31 -18.46 -21.66
CA ASP A 327 -12.70 -18.13 -21.34
C ASP A 327 -12.94 -16.61 -21.46
N GLU A 328 -13.46 -16.19 -22.62
CA GLU A 328 -13.74 -14.77 -22.92
C GLU A 328 -14.83 -14.18 -22.01
N GLY A 329 -15.78 -15.00 -21.51
CA GLY A 329 -16.83 -14.56 -20.60
C GLY A 329 -16.25 -14.15 -19.26
N LYS A 330 -15.32 -14.94 -18.73
CA LYS A 330 -14.60 -14.63 -17.48
C LYS A 330 -13.60 -13.49 -17.64
N LEU A 331 -12.89 -13.41 -18.77
CA LEU A 331 -12.03 -12.26 -19.06
C LEU A 331 -12.83 -10.95 -19.10
N SER A 332 -14.02 -10.98 -19.72
CA SER A 332 -14.91 -9.83 -19.80
C SER A 332 -15.41 -9.40 -18.43
N GLU A 333 -15.76 -10.35 -17.56
CA GLU A 333 -16.07 -10.08 -16.16
C GLU A 333 -14.88 -9.45 -15.43
N PHE A 334 -13.67 -9.96 -15.67
CA PHE A 334 -12.47 -9.38 -15.07
C PHE A 334 -12.28 -7.92 -15.51
N TYR A 335 -12.54 -7.59 -16.79
CA TYR A 335 -12.54 -6.21 -17.27
C TYR A 335 -13.62 -5.35 -16.60
N ARG A 336 -14.82 -5.90 -16.36
CA ARG A 336 -15.88 -5.23 -15.58
C ARG A 336 -15.43 -4.94 -14.15
N ALA A 337 -14.76 -5.90 -13.49
CA ALA A 337 -14.21 -5.73 -12.15
C ALA A 337 -13.11 -4.65 -12.12
N ILE A 338 -12.17 -4.64 -13.08
CA ILE A 338 -11.14 -3.59 -13.20
C ILE A 338 -11.78 -2.21 -13.42
N GLN A 339 -12.75 -2.11 -14.32
CA GLN A 339 -13.47 -0.87 -14.58
C GLN A 339 -14.11 -0.34 -13.29
N SER A 340 -14.82 -1.20 -12.57
CA SER A 340 -15.48 -0.89 -11.31
C SER A 340 -14.47 -0.40 -10.28
N TYR A 341 -13.35 -1.11 -10.14
CA TYR A 341 -12.26 -0.77 -9.24
C TYR A 341 -11.62 0.59 -9.57
N ILE A 342 -11.38 0.89 -10.85
CA ILE A 342 -10.86 2.19 -11.31
C ILE A 342 -11.84 3.31 -11.01
N VAL A 343 -13.14 3.11 -11.27
CA VAL A 343 -14.18 4.11 -11.02
C VAL A 343 -14.28 4.41 -9.52
N LEU A 344 -14.40 3.38 -8.67
CA LEU A 344 -14.51 3.54 -7.23
C LEU A 344 -13.26 4.21 -6.64
N ASN A 345 -12.06 3.79 -7.04
CA ASN A 345 -10.82 4.47 -6.62
C ASN A 345 -10.74 5.92 -7.12
N GLY A 346 -11.24 6.19 -8.33
CA GLY A 346 -11.33 7.51 -8.91
C GLY A 346 -12.24 8.46 -8.11
N ILE A 347 -13.40 7.96 -7.67
CA ILE A 347 -14.33 8.68 -6.79
C ILE A 347 -13.66 8.91 -5.43
N LYS A 348 -13.26 7.84 -4.72
CA LYS A 348 -12.60 7.90 -3.41
C LYS A 348 -11.40 8.85 -3.37
N GLY A 349 -10.55 8.78 -4.40
CA GLY A 349 -9.36 9.62 -4.58
C GLY A 349 -9.64 11.06 -5.03
N ASN A 350 -10.92 11.45 -5.13
CA ASN A 350 -11.37 12.79 -5.51
C ASN A 350 -10.87 13.25 -6.90
N SER A 351 -10.73 12.31 -7.85
CA SER A 351 -10.15 12.61 -9.17
C SER A 351 -11.04 13.46 -10.07
N GLY A 352 -12.35 13.55 -9.78
CA GLY A 352 -13.34 14.22 -10.62
C GLY A 352 -13.77 13.39 -11.84
N ILE A 353 -13.56 12.07 -11.79
CA ILE A 353 -13.88 11.13 -12.86
C ILE A 353 -15.37 11.18 -13.25
N GLU A 354 -16.24 11.53 -12.29
CA GLU A 354 -17.70 11.60 -12.43
C GLU A 354 -18.15 12.69 -13.41
N PHE A 355 -17.26 13.65 -13.69
CA PHE A 355 -17.49 14.78 -14.60
C PHE A 355 -16.71 14.64 -15.90
N ALA A 356 -15.92 13.58 -16.07
CA ALA A 356 -15.03 13.44 -17.20
C ALA A 356 -15.79 13.26 -18.52
N ASN A 357 -15.55 14.13 -19.50
CA ASN A 357 -16.21 14.07 -20.82
C ASN A 357 -15.69 12.98 -21.76
N TYR A 358 -14.49 12.46 -21.50
CA TYR A 358 -13.79 11.53 -22.41
C TYR A 358 -13.36 10.22 -21.74
N LYS A 359 -13.98 9.91 -20.59
CA LYS A 359 -13.77 8.70 -19.80
C LYS A 359 -15.13 8.26 -19.25
N GLY A 360 -15.98 7.65 -20.09
CA GLY A 360 -17.25 7.07 -19.66
C GLY A 360 -17.05 5.71 -18.96
N VAL A 361 -18.10 5.19 -18.34
CA VAL A 361 -18.13 3.78 -17.91
C VAL A 361 -18.55 2.96 -19.12
N GLN A 362 -17.81 1.91 -19.48
CA GLN A 362 -18.18 1.04 -20.60
C GLN A 362 -19.48 0.30 -20.27
N PRO A 363 -20.45 0.26 -21.21
CA PRO A 363 -21.64 -0.58 -21.05
C PRO A 363 -21.25 -2.05 -21.13
N GLU A 364 -22.05 -2.91 -20.50
CA GLU A 364 -21.77 -4.35 -20.44
C GLU A 364 -21.74 -5.01 -21.81
N SER A 365 -22.52 -4.51 -22.77
CA SER A 365 -22.49 -4.96 -24.17
C SER A 365 -21.12 -4.74 -24.84
N ASN A 366 -20.40 -3.67 -24.49
CA ASN A 366 -19.07 -3.42 -25.04
C ASN A 366 -18.03 -4.37 -24.42
N LEU A 367 -18.16 -4.66 -23.12
CA LEU A 367 -17.27 -5.57 -22.42
C LEU A 367 -17.48 -7.02 -22.88
N THR A 368 -18.74 -7.46 -23.02
CA THR A 368 -19.11 -8.83 -23.43
C THR A 368 -18.55 -9.20 -24.81
N ASN A 369 -18.54 -8.24 -25.74
CA ASN A 369 -18.00 -8.45 -27.08
C ASN A 369 -16.49 -8.20 -27.18
N LEU A 370 -15.81 -7.92 -26.05
CA LEU A 370 -14.43 -7.45 -26.00
C LEU A 370 -14.16 -6.34 -27.04
N TYR A 371 -15.15 -5.47 -27.24
CA TYR A 371 -15.26 -4.60 -28.41
C TYR A 371 -14.55 -3.26 -28.20
N HIS A 372 -13.88 -2.78 -29.26
CA HIS A 372 -13.28 -1.45 -29.32
C HIS A 372 -14.34 -0.35 -29.56
N GLY A 373 -15.21 -0.14 -28.56
CA GLY A 373 -16.25 0.89 -28.55
C GLY A 373 -16.02 2.00 -27.53
N GLY A 374 -16.19 3.26 -27.93
CA GLY A 374 -16.36 4.38 -27.00
C GLY A 374 -15.10 4.96 -26.34
N ARG A 375 -15.30 6.07 -25.60
CA ARG A 375 -14.26 6.76 -24.81
C ARG A 375 -14.37 6.36 -23.34
N GLY A 376 -14.19 5.08 -23.01
CA GLY A 376 -14.32 4.56 -21.65
C GLY A 376 -13.13 4.82 -20.72
N VAL A 377 -13.28 4.48 -19.43
CA VAL A 377 -12.20 4.41 -18.42
C VAL A 377 -11.22 3.27 -18.71
N ILE A 378 -11.74 2.19 -19.29
CA ILE A 378 -10.99 1.15 -19.97
C ILE A 378 -11.50 1.03 -21.40
N ARG A 379 -10.70 0.41 -22.26
CA ARG A 379 -11.10 0.06 -23.61
C ARG A 379 -10.44 -1.27 -23.98
N PRO A 380 -11.21 -2.33 -24.24
CA PRO A 380 -10.69 -3.50 -24.93
C PRO A 380 -10.07 -3.05 -26.26
N ASP A 381 -8.78 -3.32 -26.43
CA ASP A 381 -8.09 -3.16 -27.70
C ASP A 381 -8.28 -4.48 -28.45
N ASP A 382 -9.30 -4.51 -29.31
CA ASP A 382 -9.51 -5.63 -30.22
C ASP A 382 -8.53 -5.58 -31.40
N GLN A 383 -8.67 -6.53 -32.32
CA GLN A 383 -7.83 -6.72 -33.50
C GLN A 383 -7.79 -5.53 -34.49
N TRP A 384 -8.45 -4.39 -34.22
CA TRP A 384 -8.45 -3.23 -35.12
C TRP A 384 -7.19 -2.37 -35.06
N LYS A 385 -6.38 -2.45 -34.00
CA LYS A 385 -5.09 -1.74 -33.95
C LYS A 385 -4.05 -2.54 -34.74
N PRO A 386 -3.41 -1.98 -35.78
CA PRO A 386 -2.50 -2.73 -36.67
C PRO A 386 -1.38 -3.48 -35.93
N TRP A 387 -0.93 -2.95 -34.79
CA TRP A 387 0.13 -3.56 -33.97
C TRP A 387 -0.37 -4.67 -33.00
N VAL A 388 -1.66 -4.69 -32.64
CA VAL A 388 -2.30 -5.81 -31.93
C VAL A 388 -2.70 -6.89 -32.93
N GLN A 389 -3.18 -6.47 -34.10
CA GLN A 389 -3.49 -7.36 -35.21
C GLN A 389 -2.26 -8.11 -35.71
N SER A 390 -1.12 -7.41 -35.85
CA SER A 390 0.14 -8.02 -36.31
C SER A 390 0.68 -9.08 -35.36
N THR A 391 0.22 -9.10 -34.11
CA THR A 391 0.62 -10.10 -33.12
C THR A 391 -0.42 -11.22 -32.93
N GLY A 392 -1.61 -11.10 -33.54
CA GLY A 392 -2.71 -12.05 -33.35
C GLY A 392 -3.24 -12.12 -31.90
N GLY A 393 -2.92 -11.11 -31.08
CA GLY A 393 -3.25 -11.07 -29.66
C GLY A 393 -4.55 -10.34 -29.33
N LEU A 394 -4.80 -10.19 -28.02
CA LEU A 394 -5.84 -9.33 -27.44
C LEU A 394 -5.18 -8.21 -26.63
N GLY A 395 -5.91 -7.13 -26.37
CA GLY A 395 -5.40 -6.02 -25.59
C GLY A 395 -6.44 -5.29 -24.75
N ILE A 396 -5.95 -4.51 -23.80
CA ILE A 396 -6.75 -3.56 -23.04
C ILE A 396 -5.97 -2.27 -22.79
N GLU A 397 -6.61 -1.14 -23.07
CA GLU A 397 -6.15 0.20 -22.76
C GLU A 397 -6.82 0.71 -21.48
N PHE A 398 -6.02 1.00 -20.46
CA PHE A 398 -6.42 1.70 -19.24
C PHE A 398 -6.27 3.21 -19.46
N ARG A 399 -7.41 3.91 -19.51
CA ARG A 399 -7.47 5.36 -19.77
C ARG A 399 -7.67 6.17 -18.48
N ALA A 400 -7.94 5.50 -17.37
CA ALA A 400 -8.03 6.03 -16.02
C ALA A 400 -7.35 5.08 -15.02
N GLY A 401 -7.23 5.47 -13.75
CA GLY A 401 -6.63 4.62 -12.71
C GLY A 401 -5.09 4.53 -12.72
N THR A 402 -4.44 4.92 -13.82
CA THR A 402 -2.98 4.75 -14.03
C THR A 402 -2.07 5.69 -13.22
N LYS A 403 -2.63 6.78 -12.68
CA LYS A 403 -1.83 7.83 -12.00
C LYS A 403 -1.46 7.48 -10.56
N ASN A 404 -2.24 6.60 -9.93
CA ASN A 404 -1.96 6.12 -8.59
C ASN A 404 -1.35 4.73 -8.71
N LEU A 405 -0.12 4.57 -8.22
CA LEU A 405 0.68 3.38 -8.44
C LEU A 405 0.06 2.14 -7.78
N ALA A 406 -0.47 2.27 -6.56
CA ALA A 406 -1.03 1.15 -5.82
C ALA A 406 -2.20 0.46 -6.57
N PRO A 407 -3.27 1.16 -6.98
CA PRO A 407 -4.34 0.53 -7.76
C PRO A 407 -3.86 0.10 -9.14
N ALA A 408 -3.02 0.90 -9.82
CA ALA A 408 -2.48 0.55 -11.14
C ALA A 408 -1.74 -0.79 -11.14
N ARG A 409 -0.78 -0.94 -10.23
CA ARG A 409 -0.03 -2.16 -10.04
C ARG A 409 -0.94 -3.33 -9.71
N PHE A 410 -1.92 -3.14 -8.82
CA PHE A 410 -2.83 -4.21 -8.44
C PHE A 410 -3.59 -4.79 -9.65
N TYR A 411 -4.33 -3.97 -10.40
CA TYR A 411 -5.14 -4.51 -11.52
C TYR A 411 -4.27 -4.97 -12.71
N GLN A 412 -3.12 -4.35 -12.95
CA GLN A 412 -2.22 -4.76 -14.06
C GLN A 412 -1.58 -6.10 -13.78
N THR A 413 -1.05 -6.28 -12.57
CA THR A 413 -0.35 -7.51 -12.22
C THR A 413 -1.31 -8.69 -12.05
N THR A 414 -2.50 -8.47 -11.47
CA THR A 414 -3.51 -9.54 -11.36
C THR A 414 -4.04 -9.98 -12.72
N LEU A 415 -4.34 -9.02 -13.62
CA LEU A 415 -4.74 -9.35 -14.98
C LEU A 415 -3.64 -10.12 -15.74
N ALA A 416 -2.41 -9.60 -15.73
CA ALA A 416 -1.30 -10.22 -16.44
C ALA A 416 -0.98 -11.62 -15.93
N ALA A 417 -1.07 -11.84 -14.62
CA ALA A 417 -0.84 -13.15 -14.01
C ALA A 417 -1.91 -14.18 -14.40
N ARG A 418 -3.19 -13.80 -14.36
CA ARG A 418 -4.29 -14.69 -14.76
C ARG A 418 -4.29 -15.00 -16.24
N ILE A 419 -3.93 -14.02 -17.09
CA ILE A 419 -3.70 -14.24 -18.52
C ILE A 419 -2.55 -15.21 -18.75
N GLY A 420 -1.40 -14.99 -18.08
CA GLY A 420 -0.20 -15.81 -18.25
C GLY A 420 -0.44 -17.29 -17.90
N ALA A 421 -1.19 -17.54 -16.83
CA ALA A 421 -1.53 -18.89 -16.37
C ALA A 421 -2.84 -19.45 -16.95
N ASN A 422 -3.58 -18.67 -17.76
CA ASN A 422 -4.96 -18.97 -18.18
C ASN A 422 -5.88 -19.40 -17.02
N ASP A 423 -5.76 -18.75 -15.86
CA ASP A 423 -6.49 -19.10 -14.64
C ASP A 423 -7.43 -17.96 -14.19
N PHE A 424 -8.72 -18.15 -14.50
CA PHE A 424 -9.83 -17.31 -14.05
C PHE A 424 -10.71 -18.04 -13.04
N SER A 425 -10.13 -18.96 -12.26
CA SER A 425 -10.83 -19.61 -11.15
C SER A 425 -11.36 -18.59 -10.14
N GLY A 426 -12.58 -18.86 -9.65
CA GLY A 426 -13.31 -17.97 -8.76
C GLY A 426 -13.92 -16.72 -9.41
N ILE A 427 -13.69 -16.48 -10.70
CA ILE A 427 -14.29 -15.37 -11.45
C ILE A 427 -15.55 -15.87 -12.18
N ALA A 428 -16.66 -15.15 -12.02
CA ALA A 428 -17.91 -15.39 -12.74
C ALA A 428 -17.75 -15.12 -14.24
N SER A 429 -18.67 -15.62 -15.05
CA SER A 429 -18.82 -15.14 -16.42
C SER A 429 -19.55 -13.79 -16.42
N ILE A 430 -19.25 -12.91 -17.37
CA ILE A 430 -19.95 -11.62 -17.51
C ILE A 430 -21.47 -11.80 -17.68
N SER A 431 -21.90 -12.94 -18.23
CA SER A 431 -23.31 -13.30 -18.43
C SER A 431 -24.06 -13.66 -17.15
N ASP A 432 -23.36 -13.92 -16.04
CA ASP A 432 -23.97 -14.49 -14.84
C ASP A 432 -24.83 -13.46 -14.08
N TYR A 433 -24.50 -12.17 -14.23
CA TYR A 433 -25.26 -11.06 -13.62
C TYR A 433 -24.96 -9.75 -14.34
N ASN A 434 -25.83 -8.75 -14.16
CA ASN A 434 -25.60 -7.37 -14.61
C ASN A 434 -25.22 -6.51 -13.41
N LEU A 435 -24.22 -5.63 -13.55
CA LEU A 435 -23.76 -4.72 -12.52
C LEU A 435 -24.11 -3.27 -12.83
N ASN A 436 -23.95 -2.83 -14.08
CA ASN A 436 -24.18 -1.43 -14.47
C ASN A 436 -25.20 -1.33 -15.62
N SER A 437 -26.41 -1.84 -15.37
CA SER A 437 -27.56 -1.67 -16.27
C SER A 437 -28.19 -0.30 -16.11
N ALA A 438 -28.73 0.25 -17.21
CA ALA A 438 -29.53 1.48 -17.18
C ALA A 438 -30.81 1.33 -16.34
N GLU A 439 -31.35 0.11 -16.24
CA GLU A 439 -32.57 -0.22 -15.49
C GLU A 439 -32.40 0.00 -13.99
N PHE A 440 -31.20 -0.20 -13.45
CA PHE A 440 -30.93 -0.01 -12.02
C PHE A 440 -30.94 1.46 -11.58
N ARG A 441 -30.99 2.40 -12.53
CA ARG A 441 -30.74 3.83 -12.29
C ARG A 441 -31.97 4.71 -12.51
N ASN A 442 -33.11 4.12 -12.85
CA ASN A 442 -34.39 4.84 -12.90
C ASN A 442 -35.03 4.92 -11.50
N SER A 443 -35.95 5.87 -11.33
CA SER A 443 -36.53 6.20 -10.04
C SER A 443 -37.34 5.05 -9.44
N GLU A 444 -38.14 4.36 -10.25
CA GLU A 444 -39.00 3.25 -9.82
C GLU A 444 -38.17 2.07 -9.30
N SER A 445 -37.10 1.71 -10.03
CA SER A 445 -36.18 0.64 -9.65
C SER A 445 -35.46 0.97 -8.35
N ILE A 446 -34.92 2.19 -8.21
CA ILE A 446 -34.24 2.62 -6.99
C ILE A 446 -35.21 2.62 -5.79
N ALA A 447 -36.41 3.18 -5.96
CA ALA A 447 -37.45 3.22 -4.93
C ALA A 447 -37.80 1.80 -4.44
N SER A 448 -38.03 0.87 -5.38
CA SER A 448 -38.38 -0.51 -5.07
C SER A 448 -37.23 -1.31 -4.45
N ARG A 449 -36.00 -1.20 -4.98
CA ARG A 449 -34.85 -2.00 -4.53
C ARG A 449 -34.37 -1.64 -3.12
N PHE A 450 -34.54 -0.37 -2.74
CA PHE A 450 -34.01 0.17 -1.49
C PHE A 450 -35.09 0.61 -0.49
N GLY A 451 -36.38 0.46 -0.82
CA GLY A 451 -37.49 0.83 0.05
C GLY A 451 -37.51 2.32 0.37
N ILE A 452 -37.46 3.15 -0.67
CA ILE A 452 -37.43 4.61 -0.59
C ILE A 452 -38.64 5.18 -1.32
N GLU A 453 -39.27 6.21 -0.76
CA GLU A 453 -40.34 6.95 -1.44
C GLU A 453 -39.87 7.51 -2.78
N ILE A 454 -40.67 7.32 -3.83
CA ILE A 454 -40.27 7.67 -5.21
C ILE A 454 -39.98 9.16 -5.38
N ASP A 455 -40.69 10.03 -4.66
CA ASP A 455 -40.48 11.48 -4.70
C ASP A 455 -39.11 11.88 -4.12
N VAL A 456 -38.66 11.18 -3.07
CA VAL A 456 -37.32 11.38 -2.49
C VAL A 456 -36.25 10.97 -3.49
N VAL A 457 -36.46 9.85 -4.19
CA VAL A 457 -35.54 9.38 -5.25
C VAL A 457 -35.48 10.40 -6.39
N ASN A 458 -36.63 10.86 -6.87
CA ASN A 458 -36.72 11.88 -7.92
C ASN A 458 -35.95 13.14 -7.55
N GLN A 459 -36.13 13.65 -6.32
CA GLN A 459 -35.42 14.82 -5.84
C GLN A 459 -33.90 14.60 -5.76
N ALA A 460 -33.46 13.42 -5.30
CA ALA A 460 -32.04 13.09 -5.24
C ALA A 460 -31.40 13.02 -6.64
N LEU A 461 -32.06 12.40 -7.61
CA LEU A 461 -31.57 12.30 -8.99
C LEU A 461 -31.50 13.66 -9.68
N ASP A 462 -32.47 14.55 -9.41
CA ASP A 462 -32.46 15.94 -9.87
C ASP A 462 -31.27 16.72 -9.28
N ASN A 463 -31.04 16.62 -7.97
CA ASN A 463 -29.88 17.25 -7.31
C ASN A 463 -28.55 16.76 -7.89
N MET A 464 -28.40 15.45 -8.14
CA MET A 464 -27.21 14.89 -8.80
C MET A 464 -27.04 15.39 -10.23
N GLN A 465 -28.15 15.51 -10.99
CA GLN A 465 -28.11 16.03 -12.35
C GLN A 465 -27.71 17.50 -12.38
N LYS A 466 -28.28 18.33 -11.50
CA LYS A 466 -27.91 19.75 -11.32
C LYS A 466 -26.44 19.91 -10.96
N ALA A 467 -25.91 19.05 -10.09
CA ALA A 467 -24.49 18.99 -9.75
C ALA A 467 -23.58 18.55 -10.92
N GLY A 468 -24.15 18.00 -12.00
CA GLY A 468 -23.42 17.52 -13.18
C GLY A 468 -22.88 16.09 -13.05
N ILE A 469 -23.37 15.30 -12.10
CA ILE A 469 -23.01 13.89 -11.94
C ILE A 469 -23.65 13.07 -13.06
N LYS A 470 -22.82 12.44 -13.88
CA LYS A 470 -23.28 11.59 -14.99
C LYS A 470 -23.94 10.31 -14.46
N ALA A 471 -24.99 9.86 -15.16
CA ALA A 471 -25.79 8.70 -14.74
C ALA A 471 -24.94 7.45 -14.50
N ASP A 472 -23.99 7.14 -15.39
CA ASP A 472 -23.13 5.96 -15.24
C ASP A 472 -22.18 6.01 -14.03
N TYR A 473 -21.94 7.21 -13.49
CA TYR A 473 -21.09 7.42 -12.31
C TYR A 473 -21.88 7.47 -11.00
N ARG A 474 -23.20 7.27 -11.03
CA ARG A 474 -24.04 7.10 -9.84
C ARG A 474 -23.88 5.67 -9.30
N VAL A 475 -22.66 5.33 -8.90
CA VAL A 475 -22.23 3.96 -8.54
C VAL A 475 -23.04 3.36 -7.40
N MET A 476 -23.66 4.18 -6.56
CA MET A 476 -24.51 3.75 -5.44
C MET A 476 -25.71 2.95 -5.92
N PHE A 477 -26.20 3.23 -7.13
CA PHE A 477 -27.39 2.60 -7.70
C PHE A 477 -27.07 1.40 -8.59
N TRP A 478 -25.80 1.04 -8.76
CA TRP A 478 -25.43 -0.17 -9.51
C TRP A 478 -26.00 -1.44 -8.83
N GLY A 479 -25.92 -2.56 -9.54
CA GLY A 479 -26.43 -3.88 -9.17
C GLY A 479 -25.73 -4.56 -7.99
N TRP A 480 -25.03 -3.84 -7.10
CA TRP A 480 -24.24 -4.46 -6.01
C TRP A 480 -25.05 -5.37 -5.09
N THR A 481 -26.35 -5.13 -4.97
CA THR A 481 -27.25 -5.88 -4.09
C THR A 481 -27.99 -7.02 -4.79
N GLU A 482 -27.79 -7.22 -6.10
CA GLU A 482 -28.42 -8.31 -6.87
C GLU A 482 -27.87 -9.68 -6.46
N PRO A 483 -28.70 -10.65 -6.03
CA PRO A 483 -28.28 -11.93 -5.44
C PRO A 483 -27.20 -12.68 -6.23
N GLU A 484 -27.14 -12.50 -7.54
CA GLU A 484 -26.23 -13.16 -8.47
C GLU A 484 -24.81 -12.59 -8.46
N VAL A 485 -24.57 -11.40 -7.85
CA VAL A 485 -23.22 -10.84 -7.72
C VAL A 485 -22.34 -11.75 -6.86
N ALA A 486 -21.40 -12.44 -7.51
CA ALA A 486 -20.68 -13.59 -6.94
C ALA A 486 -19.83 -13.30 -5.68
N PHE A 487 -19.38 -12.06 -5.46
CA PHE A 487 -18.46 -11.69 -4.38
C PHE A 487 -19.09 -10.85 -3.26
N ILE A 488 -20.41 -10.68 -3.27
CA ILE A 488 -21.15 -9.93 -2.25
C ILE A 488 -22.13 -10.89 -1.54
N GLY A 489 -21.87 -11.18 -0.28
CA GLY A 489 -22.71 -12.00 0.61
C GLY A 489 -23.82 -11.20 1.30
N ASP A 490 -24.76 -11.92 1.91
CA ASP A 490 -26.03 -11.35 2.40
C ASP A 490 -25.85 -10.24 3.44
N THR A 491 -24.93 -10.44 4.38
CA THR A 491 -24.59 -9.42 5.40
C THR A 491 -24.17 -8.10 4.75
N LYS A 492 -23.37 -8.17 3.67
CA LYS A 492 -22.91 -7.00 2.94
C LYS A 492 -24.03 -6.36 2.12
N ARG A 493 -24.91 -7.16 1.51
CA ARG A 493 -26.06 -6.65 0.73
C ARG A 493 -26.94 -5.75 1.57
N GLU A 494 -27.31 -6.20 2.78
CA GLU A 494 -28.15 -5.42 3.69
C GLU A 494 -27.48 -4.11 4.11
N ILE A 495 -26.17 -4.13 4.39
CA ILE A 495 -25.39 -2.92 4.68
C ILE A 495 -25.40 -1.96 3.50
N ILE A 496 -25.19 -2.43 2.27
CA ILE A 496 -25.21 -1.60 1.08
C ILE A 496 -26.61 -1.00 0.87
N LYS A 497 -27.69 -1.78 1.03
CA LYS A 497 -29.08 -1.28 0.91
C LYS A 497 -29.33 -0.12 1.86
N ASN A 498 -28.97 -0.28 3.14
CA ASN A 498 -29.11 0.78 4.14
C ASN A 498 -28.24 2.00 3.80
N LEU A 499 -27.01 1.79 3.36
CA LEU A 499 -26.10 2.87 2.99
C LEU A 499 -26.61 3.67 1.77
N VAL A 500 -27.23 3.00 0.78
CA VAL A 500 -27.86 3.65 -0.38
C VAL A 500 -29.11 4.43 0.04
N LYS A 501 -29.93 3.87 0.93
CA LYS A 501 -31.11 4.55 1.47
C LYS A 501 -30.73 5.86 2.16
N ASP A 502 -29.80 5.82 3.10
CA ASP A 502 -29.34 6.99 3.84
C ASP A 502 -28.74 8.05 2.90
N TYR A 503 -27.91 7.60 1.95
CA TYR A 503 -27.29 8.49 0.97
C TYR A 503 -28.34 9.20 0.10
N THR A 504 -29.34 8.46 -0.40
CA THR A 504 -30.38 9.00 -1.27
C THR A 504 -31.22 10.04 -0.53
N GLN A 505 -31.62 9.74 0.71
CA GLN A 505 -32.36 10.67 1.55
C GLN A 505 -31.55 11.95 1.83
N LYS A 506 -30.26 11.83 2.16
CA LYS A 506 -29.39 13.00 2.41
C LYS A 506 -29.16 13.85 1.16
N VAL A 507 -29.02 13.24 -0.01
CA VAL A 507 -28.91 14.00 -1.28
C VAL A 507 -30.23 14.71 -1.61
N ALA A 508 -31.38 14.10 -1.34
CA ALA A 508 -32.68 14.73 -1.55
C ALA A 508 -32.91 15.95 -0.64
N LEU A 509 -32.37 15.94 0.58
CA LEU A 509 -32.50 17.01 1.58
C LEU A 509 -31.60 18.23 1.34
N LEU A 510 -30.73 18.23 0.33
CA LEU A 510 -29.90 19.39 0.00
C LEU A 510 -30.77 20.61 -0.35
N ASP A 511 -30.37 21.80 0.12
CA ASP A 511 -31.12 23.05 -0.10
C ASP A 511 -31.31 23.29 -1.62
N PRO A 512 -32.58 23.40 -2.08
CA PRO A 512 -32.88 23.60 -3.50
C PRO A 512 -32.32 24.90 -4.07
N ASN A 513 -31.92 25.87 -3.23
CA ASN A 513 -31.34 27.15 -3.63
C ASN A 513 -29.81 27.13 -3.74
N MET A 514 -29.14 26.01 -3.44
CA MET A 514 -27.69 25.90 -3.60
C MET A 514 -27.26 26.13 -5.06
N SER A 515 -26.15 26.85 -5.24
CA SER A 515 -25.54 26.97 -6.58
C SER A 515 -25.03 25.60 -7.07
N GLN A 516 -24.87 25.46 -8.39
CA GLN A 516 -24.32 24.24 -8.99
C GLN A 516 -22.97 23.82 -8.40
N GLU A 517 -22.06 24.77 -8.13
CA GLU A 517 -20.74 24.45 -7.57
C GLU A 517 -20.84 23.99 -6.10
N GLN A 518 -21.78 24.53 -5.33
CA GLN A 518 -22.06 24.05 -3.96
C GLN A 518 -22.62 22.62 -4.00
N LEU A 519 -23.69 22.37 -4.77
CA LEU A 519 -24.26 21.04 -4.94
C LEU A 519 -23.20 20.02 -5.38
N LYS A 520 -22.37 20.40 -6.35
CA LYS A 520 -21.26 19.57 -6.84
C LYS A 520 -20.25 19.26 -5.74
N LYS A 521 -19.88 20.21 -4.89
CA LYS A 521 -18.95 19.96 -3.78
C LYS A 521 -19.55 18.98 -2.77
N GLU A 522 -20.78 19.22 -2.32
CA GLU A 522 -21.44 18.39 -1.30
C GLU A 522 -21.70 16.97 -1.80
N ILE A 523 -22.32 16.81 -2.98
CA ILE A 523 -22.60 15.47 -3.55
C ILE A 523 -21.31 14.69 -3.82
N ARG A 524 -20.22 15.34 -4.25
CA ARG A 524 -18.93 14.67 -4.41
C ARG A 524 -18.39 14.15 -3.09
N GLU A 525 -18.48 14.92 -2.00
CA GLU A 525 -18.02 14.44 -0.70
C GLU A 525 -18.88 13.29 -0.18
N MET A 526 -20.20 13.35 -0.39
CA MET A 526 -21.10 12.24 -0.07
C MET A 526 -20.76 10.97 -0.88
N ASN A 527 -20.51 11.08 -2.19
CA ASN A 527 -20.08 9.94 -3.03
C ASN A 527 -18.78 9.32 -2.51
N ARG A 528 -17.79 10.16 -2.20
CA ARG A 528 -16.50 9.71 -1.65
C ARG A 528 -16.67 8.96 -0.35
N THR A 529 -17.55 9.48 0.50
CA THR A 529 -17.80 8.92 1.82
C THR A 529 -18.52 7.58 1.70
N TRP A 530 -19.55 7.45 0.85
CA TRP A 530 -20.20 6.17 0.60
C TRP A 530 -19.25 5.14 -0.02
N VAL A 531 -18.45 5.52 -1.03
CA VAL A 531 -17.49 4.58 -1.65
C VAL A 531 -16.45 4.11 -0.64
N SER A 532 -16.03 4.99 0.26
CA SER A 532 -15.10 4.62 1.33
C SER A 532 -15.75 3.71 2.37
N ALA A 533 -16.98 4.01 2.78
CA ALA A 533 -17.72 3.29 3.80
C ALA A 533 -18.15 1.89 3.34
N SER A 534 -18.60 1.76 2.10
CA SER A 534 -19.09 0.51 1.51
C SER A 534 -18.02 -0.58 1.39
N LYS A 535 -16.72 -0.26 1.47
CA LYS A 535 -15.59 -1.20 1.29
C LYS A 535 -15.59 -2.01 -0.02
N LEU A 536 -16.41 -1.68 -1.01
CA LEU A 536 -16.48 -2.40 -2.30
C LEU A 536 -15.14 -2.50 -3.03
N ILE A 537 -14.23 -1.54 -2.80
CA ILE A 537 -12.86 -1.59 -3.33
C ILE A 537 -12.11 -2.80 -2.75
N ASP A 538 -12.22 -3.05 -1.45
CA ASP A 538 -11.56 -4.18 -0.78
C ASP A 538 -12.19 -5.52 -1.25
N ASP A 539 -13.51 -5.55 -1.43
CA ASP A 539 -14.24 -6.71 -1.96
C ASP A 539 -13.80 -7.05 -3.41
N LEU A 540 -13.65 -6.04 -4.27
CA LEU A 540 -13.13 -6.21 -5.63
C LEU A 540 -11.66 -6.67 -5.65
N GLU A 541 -10.82 -6.17 -4.72
CA GLU A 541 -9.44 -6.65 -4.60
C GLU A 541 -9.38 -8.12 -4.19
N ALA A 542 -10.24 -8.56 -3.26
CA ALA A 542 -10.34 -9.96 -2.88
C ALA A 542 -10.81 -10.84 -4.06
N TYR A 543 -11.82 -10.38 -4.80
CA TYR A 543 -12.36 -11.08 -5.96
C TYR A 543 -11.36 -11.22 -7.12
N MET A 544 -10.63 -10.15 -7.46
CA MET A 544 -9.70 -10.16 -8.60
C MET A 544 -8.37 -10.89 -8.32
N ARG A 545 -7.95 -10.97 -7.05
CA ARG A 545 -6.67 -11.59 -6.68
C ARG A 545 -6.66 -13.08 -7.05
N PRO A 546 -5.58 -13.60 -7.65
CA PRO A 546 -5.41 -15.04 -7.86
C PRO A 546 -5.47 -15.80 -6.53
N LYS A 547 -6.12 -16.96 -6.53
CA LYS A 547 -6.16 -17.84 -5.36
C LYS A 547 -4.85 -18.63 -5.25
N LYS A 548 -4.41 -18.91 -4.02
CA LYS A 548 -3.05 -19.35 -3.70
C LYS A 548 -2.71 -20.77 -4.15
N MET A 549 -3.68 -21.69 -4.17
CA MET A 549 -3.56 -23.09 -4.61
C MET A 549 -4.92 -23.81 -4.50
N ASP A 550 -5.02 -25.05 -5.01
CA ASP A 550 -6.09 -25.98 -4.65
C ASP A 550 -5.92 -26.40 -3.18
N TYR A 551 -6.98 -26.23 -2.37
CA TYR A 551 -6.99 -26.59 -0.95
C TYR A 551 -6.72 -28.08 -0.71
N ASN A 552 -6.95 -28.93 -1.71
CA ASN A 552 -6.73 -30.38 -1.60
C ASN A 552 -5.25 -30.79 -1.56
N GLU A 553 -4.34 -29.97 -2.07
CA GLU A 553 -2.89 -30.27 -2.08
C GLU A 553 -2.13 -29.65 -0.89
N LEU A 554 -2.80 -28.75 -0.14
CA LEU A 554 -2.20 -28.04 0.99
C LEU A 554 -2.17 -28.91 2.25
N THR A 555 -0.97 -29.15 2.76
CA THR A 555 -0.78 -29.76 4.09
C THR A 555 -0.41 -28.70 5.11
N MET A 556 -1.00 -28.74 6.31
CA MET A 556 -0.51 -27.94 7.45
C MET A 556 0.74 -28.52 8.10
N ASP A 557 1.05 -29.78 7.77
CA ASP A 557 2.17 -30.49 8.37
C ASP A 557 3.51 -30.01 7.83
N PHE A 558 4.46 -29.87 8.76
CA PHE A 558 5.86 -29.68 8.45
C PHE A 558 6.49 -31.05 8.19
N LYS A 559 7.16 -31.17 7.04
CA LYS A 559 7.85 -32.39 6.61
C LYS A 559 9.31 -32.35 7.07
N ALA A 560 9.57 -32.80 8.29
CA ALA A 560 10.92 -32.82 8.85
C ALA A 560 11.87 -33.74 8.07
N ASN A 561 13.12 -33.31 7.88
CA ASN A 561 14.18 -34.17 7.33
C ASN A 561 14.67 -35.14 8.41
N VAL A 562 14.10 -36.34 8.43
CA VAL A 562 14.42 -37.40 9.41
C VAL A 562 15.87 -37.88 9.33
N ASN A 563 16.56 -37.66 8.21
CA ASN A 563 17.95 -38.08 8.00
C ASN A 563 18.97 -36.94 8.23
N ALA A 564 18.54 -35.80 8.77
CA ALA A 564 19.44 -34.67 9.00
C ALA A 564 20.60 -35.05 9.94
N PRO A 565 21.87 -34.77 9.57
CA PRO A 565 22.99 -34.93 10.48
C PRO A 565 22.77 -33.97 11.66
N ASN A 566 23.04 -34.40 12.90
CA ASN A 566 22.75 -33.65 14.13
C ASN A 566 21.29 -33.66 14.61
N ARG A 567 20.44 -34.57 14.11
CA ARG A 567 19.13 -34.81 14.72
C ARG A 567 19.26 -35.57 16.04
N VAL A 568 18.46 -35.22 17.04
CA VAL A 568 18.42 -35.93 18.33
C VAL A 568 17.86 -37.35 18.16
N ALA A 569 18.27 -38.28 19.04
CA ALA A 569 17.90 -39.70 18.93
C ALA A 569 16.39 -39.97 19.04
N ASN A 570 15.68 -39.20 19.88
CA ASN A 570 14.23 -39.31 20.09
C ASN A 570 13.57 -37.98 19.72
N PRO A 571 13.33 -37.72 18.41
CA PRO A 571 12.77 -36.46 17.98
C PRO A 571 11.31 -36.32 18.44
N VAL A 572 10.95 -35.13 18.91
CA VAL A 572 9.57 -34.71 19.18
C VAL A 572 8.84 -34.50 17.85
N ASP A 573 7.64 -35.08 17.68
CA ASP A 573 6.81 -34.74 16.52
C ASP A 573 6.16 -33.37 16.73
N VAL A 574 6.72 -32.35 16.08
CA VAL A 574 6.24 -30.97 16.18
C VAL A 574 4.86 -30.77 15.55
N ASN A 575 4.39 -31.70 14.72
CA ASN A 575 3.04 -31.64 14.17
C ASN A 575 1.97 -31.98 15.21
N GLN A 576 2.34 -32.60 16.34
CA GLN A 576 1.44 -32.90 17.46
C GLN A 576 1.49 -31.85 18.58
N ILE A 577 2.29 -30.79 18.42
CA ILE A 577 2.31 -29.68 19.39
C ILE A 577 1.08 -28.80 19.14
N ASP A 578 0.27 -28.63 20.18
CA ASP A 578 -0.91 -27.79 20.11
C ASP A 578 -0.55 -26.32 19.87
N LEU A 579 -1.27 -25.73 18.93
CA LEU A 579 -1.21 -24.31 18.61
C LEU A 579 -2.58 -23.67 18.90
N GLY A 580 -2.57 -22.43 19.38
CA GLY A 580 -3.75 -21.58 19.43
C GLY A 580 -3.62 -20.48 18.38
N ILE A 581 -4.57 -20.36 17.48
CA ILE A 581 -4.54 -19.39 16.39
C ILE A 581 -5.65 -18.37 16.63
N GLU A 582 -5.34 -17.10 16.41
CA GLU A 582 -6.34 -16.05 16.33
C GLU A 582 -6.48 -15.64 14.87
N TYR A 583 -7.70 -15.65 14.34
CA TYR A 583 -8.01 -15.14 13.01
C TYR A 583 -8.78 -13.84 13.13
N SER A 584 -8.38 -12.81 12.38
CA SER A 584 -9.01 -11.51 12.43
C SER A 584 -9.54 -11.07 11.07
N GLY A 585 -10.72 -10.46 11.07
CA GLY A 585 -11.32 -9.85 9.89
C GLY A 585 -11.97 -8.51 10.19
N LYS A 586 -12.04 -7.64 9.18
CA LYS A 586 -12.71 -6.35 9.31
C LYS A 586 -14.19 -6.47 8.99
N PHE A 587 -15.01 -5.78 9.77
CA PHE A 587 -16.43 -5.61 9.47
C PHE A 587 -16.65 -5.15 8.01
N PRO A 588 -17.77 -5.57 7.40
CA PRO A 588 -18.11 -5.25 6.01
C PRO A 588 -18.40 -3.75 5.75
N LEU A 589 -18.58 -2.94 6.81
CA LEU A 589 -18.69 -1.48 6.74
C LEU A 589 -17.40 -0.83 7.30
N ARG A 590 -16.91 0.23 6.65
CA ARG A 590 -15.75 1.00 7.15
C ARG A 590 -16.23 2.20 7.97
N LEU A 591 -15.72 2.30 9.20
CA LEU A 591 -15.84 3.48 10.05
C LEU A 591 -15.35 4.75 9.34
N LYS A 592 -16.16 5.81 9.42
CA LYS A 592 -15.78 7.19 9.13
C LYS A 592 -16.06 8.04 10.37
N SER A 593 -15.01 8.69 10.88
CA SER A 593 -15.11 9.65 11.98
C SER A 593 -14.43 10.97 11.65
N ILE A 594 -14.92 12.05 12.26
CA ILE A 594 -14.23 13.34 12.34
C ILE A 594 -13.28 13.31 13.54
N THR A 595 -12.04 13.73 13.29
CA THR A 595 -11.01 13.86 14.33
C THR A 595 -10.46 15.28 14.33
N SER A 596 -9.84 15.70 15.43
CA SER A 596 -9.17 16.99 15.53
C SER A 596 -8.20 17.22 14.34
N PRO A 597 -8.12 18.44 13.79
CA PRO A 597 -7.25 18.74 12.64
C PRO A 597 -5.78 18.45 12.94
N GLU A 598 -5.36 18.81 14.15
CA GLU A 598 -4.00 18.63 14.66
C GLU A 598 -3.96 17.56 15.76
N ARG A 599 -2.75 17.05 16.03
CA ARG A 599 -2.53 16.19 17.20
C ARG A 599 -2.52 17.09 18.43
N LEU A 600 -3.21 16.65 19.49
CA LEU A 600 -3.25 17.34 20.77
C LEU A 600 -1.97 17.06 21.58
N GLU A 601 -1.90 17.58 22.80
CA GLU A 601 -0.70 17.47 23.66
C GLU A 601 -0.27 16.02 23.96
N ASP A 602 -1.19 15.06 23.90
CA ASP A 602 -0.91 13.62 24.02
C ASP A 602 -0.35 12.97 22.73
N GLY A 603 -0.12 13.79 21.71
CA GLY A 603 0.37 13.36 20.41
C GLY A 603 -0.67 12.58 19.59
N LYS A 604 -1.94 12.51 20.00
CA LYS A 604 -3.02 11.83 19.27
C LYS A 604 -3.98 12.86 18.66
N ARG A 605 -4.70 12.44 17.61
CA ARG A 605 -5.87 13.20 17.15
C ARG A 605 -7.07 12.76 17.97
N ALA A 606 -7.79 13.71 18.52
CA ALA A 606 -8.99 13.40 19.29
C ALA A 606 -10.13 13.03 18.35
N TRP A 607 -10.93 12.05 18.76
CA TRP A 607 -12.22 11.81 18.12
C TRP A 607 -13.19 12.92 18.52
N VAL A 608 -13.90 13.44 17.52
CA VAL A 608 -14.91 14.47 17.72
C VAL A 608 -16.29 13.87 17.48
N GLN A 609 -16.48 13.17 16.35
CA GLN A 609 -17.76 12.55 16.04
C GLN A 609 -17.61 11.36 15.09
N THR A 610 -18.50 10.38 15.22
CA THR A 610 -18.69 9.29 14.25
C THR A 610 -19.74 9.70 13.23
N ILE A 611 -19.42 9.55 11.94
CA ILE A 611 -20.29 9.94 10.82
C ILE A 611 -20.91 8.71 10.15
N ILE A 612 -20.14 7.63 10.03
CA ILE A 612 -20.63 6.33 9.57
C ILE A 612 -19.96 5.25 10.39
N ASP A 613 -20.75 4.41 11.02
CA ASP A 613 -20.31 3.14 11.58
C ASP A 613 -21.52 2.17 11.71
N LEU A 614 -21.24 0.95 12.15
CA LEU A 614 -22.27 0.03 12.64
C LEU A 614 -22.75 0.48 14.03
N SER A 615 -24.02 0.24 14.35
CA SER A 615 -24.47 0.32 15.76
C SER A 615 -23.93 -0.87 16.56
N SER A 616 -24.05 -0.84 17.88
CA SER A 616 -23.65 -1.97 18.74
C SER A 616 -24.49 -3.22 18.45
N GLU A 617 -25.79 -3.05 18.22
CA GLU A 617 -26.72 -4.15 17.88
C GLU A 617 -26.36 -4.78 16.53
N GLU A 618 -26.00 -3.96 15.54
CA GLU A 618 -25.60 -4.47 14.23
C GLU A 618 -24.28 -5.23 14.29
N ARG A 619 -23.32 -4.77 15.10
CA ARG A 619 -22.08 -5.52 15.34
C ARG A 619 -22.37 -6.84 16.02
N GLU A 620 -23.16 -6.83 17.10
CA GLU A 620 -23.52 -8.06 17.79
C GLU A 620 -24.23 -9.05 16.84
N ALA A 621 -25.16 -8.57 16.01
CA ALA A 621 -25.85 -9.41 15.02
C ALA A 621 -24.88 -10.04 14.02
N ILE A 622 -23.87 -9.28 13.55
CA ILE A 622 -22.83 -9.82 12.65
C ILE A 622 -21.95 -10.83 13.39
N ILE A 623 -21.48 -10.53 14.61
CA ILE A 623 -20.67 -11.46 15.42
C ILE A 623 -21.42 -12.77 15.64
N LYS A 624 -22.70 -12.69 16.03
CA LYS A 624 -23.56 -13.87 16.23
C LYS A 624 -23.73 -14.67 14.94
N ARG A 625 -23.89 -14.00 13.79
CA ARG A 625 -24.02 -14.66 12.49
C ARG A 625 -22.73 -15.37 12.10
N VAL A 626 -21.58 -14.72 12.23
CA VAL A 626 -20.27 -15.34 11.99
C VAL A 626 -20.06 -16.54 12.91
N ALA A 627 -20.47 -16.45 14.18
CA ALA A 627 -20.42 -17.56 15.12
C ALA A 627 -21.31 -18.74 14.69
N GLN A 628 -22.52 -18.45 14.21
CA GLN A 628 -23.43 -19.47 13.70
C GLN A 628 -22.93 -20.13 12.41
N ASP A 629 -22.39 -19.34 11.49
CA ASP A 629 -21.83 -19.86 10.25
C ASP A 629 -20.59 -20.71 10.54
N LEU A 630 -19.72 -20.28 11.46
CA LEU A 630 -18.59 -21.08 11.90
C LEU A 630 -19.04 -22.39 12.55
N TYR A 631 -20.02 -22.36 13.46
CA TYR A 631 -20.59 -23.57 14.07
C TYR A 631 -21.07 -24.57 13.01
N ASN A 632 -21.74 -24.09 11.96
CA ASN A 632 -22.19 -24.94 10.87
C ASN A 632 -21.02 -25.51 10.06
N GLU A 633 -20.01 -24.70 9.76
CA GLU A 633 -18.86 -25.11 8.93
C GLU A 633 -17.93 -26.10 9.64
N ILE A 634 -17.72 -25.97 10.96
CA ILE A 634 -16.84 -26.87 11.73
C ILE A 634 -17.55 -28.15 12.21
N GLY A 635 -18.83 -28.33 11.85
CA GLY A 635 -19.65 -29.44 12.33
C GLY A 635 -19.89 -29.37 13.83
N GLY A 636 -20.52 -28.29 14.28
CA GLY A 636 -20.78 -28.00 15.68
C GLY A 636 -21.53 -29.11 16.43
N GLU A 637 -21.37 -29.15 17.76
CA GLU A 637 -21.98 -30.16 18.62
C GLU A 637 -23.52 -30.09 18.55
N GLU A 638 -24.17 -31.21 18.24
CA GLU A 638 -25.61 -31.29 18.01
C GLU A 638 -26.39 -30.78 19.24
N GLY A 639 -27.24 -29.76 19.03
CA GLY A 639 -28.04 -29.15 20.10
C GLY A 639 -27.35 -28.02 20.89
N GLU A 640 -26.06 -27.75 20.67
CA GLU A 640 -25.32 -26.66 21.33
C GLU A 640 -25.17 -25.42 20.43
N ALA A 641 -26.19 -24.56 20.40
CA ALA A 641 -26.12 -23.29 19.65
C ALA A 641 -25.05 -22.33 20.22
N PRO A 642 -24.52 -21.37 19.42
CA PRO A 642 -23.59 -20.36 19.91
C PRO A 642 -24.11 -19.60 21.13
N VAL A 643 -23.28 -19.50 22.18
CA VAL A 643 -23.64 -18.91 23.48
C VAL A 643 -22.94 -17.57 23.67
N LYS A 644 -23.68 -16.51 24.03
CA LYS A 644 -23.09 -15.20 24.36
C LYS A 644 -22.28 -15.30 25.66
N LEU A 645 -21.08 -14.71 25.66
CA LEU A 645 -20.22 -14.63 26.84
C LEU A 645 -20.38 -13.27 27.54
N GLU A 646 -20.39 -13.29 28.87
CA GLU A 646 -20.25 -12.07 29.69
C GLU A 646 -18.80 -11.61 29.62
N VAL A 647 -18.56 -10.48 28.95
CA VAL A 647 -17.23 -9.87 28.78
C VAL A 647 -17.27 -8.42 29.25
N ASP A 648 -16.28 -8.01 30.04
CA ASP A 648 -16.12 -6.62 30.46
C ASP A 648 -15.27 -5.88 29.43
N GLY A 649 -15.82 -4.78 28.88
CA GLY A 649 -15.11 -3.94 27.95
C GLY A 649 -14.01 -3.08 28.58
N HIS A 650 -13.92 -3.00 29.91
CA HIS A 650 -12.88 -2.23 30.58
C HIS A 650 -11.48 -2.88 30.43
N GLY A 651 -10.53 -2.12 29.87
CA GLY A 651 -9.09 -2.47 29.85
C GLY A 651 -8.59 -3.31 28.67
N HIS A 652 -9.47 -3.97 27.92
CA HIS A 652 -9.08 -4.91 26.86
C HIS A 652 -9.54 -4.57 25.43
N GLY A 653 -10.49 -3.66 25.24
CA GLY A 653 -10.96 -3.30 23.90
C GLY A 653 -11.95 -4.29 23.28
N LEU A 654 -12.41 -5.27 24.06
CA LEU A 654 -13.46 -6.25 23.78
C LEU A 654 -14.84 -5.70 24.18
N ASP A 655 -15.93 -6.15 23.56
CA ASP A 655 -17.30 -5.72 23.97
C ASP A 655 -18.35 -6.82 23.77
N VAL A 656 -18.23 -7.63 22.71
CA VAL A 656 -19.17 -8.71 22.42
C VAL A 656 -18.39 -9.98 22.10
N ALA A 657 -18.76 -11.11 22.70
CA ALA A 657 -18.17 -12.41 22.39
C ALA A 657 -19.21 -13.53 22.42
N TYR A 658 -19.05 -14.51 21.53
CA TYR A 658 -19.85 -15.72 21.45
C TYR A 658 -18.94 -16.94 21.49
N ALA A 659 -19.28 -17.94 22.29
CA ALA A 659 -18.62 -19.23 22.35
C ALA A 659 -19.35 -20.29 21.53
N ILE A 660 -18.59 -21.21 20.95
CA ILE A 660 -19.08 -22.31 20.12
C ILE A 660 -18.35 -23.60 20.55
N ARG A 661 -19.05 -24.73 20.50
CA ARG A 661 -18.43 -26.07 20.61
C ARG A 661 -18.45 -26.79 19.28
N ASP A 662 -17.31 -27.37 18.90
CA ASP A 662 -17.24 -28.29 17.76
C ASP A 662 -17.62 -29.72 18.16
N ASN A 663 -17.72 -30.62 17.18
CA ASN A 663 -17.99 -32.05 17.40
C ASN A 663 -16.96 -32.80 18.28
N LYS A 664 -15.83 -32.18 18.63
CA LYS A 664 -14.83 -32.72 19.56
C LYS A 664 -14.96 -32.09 20.96
N GLY A 665 -16.00 -31.28 21.20
CA GLY A 665 -16.25 -30.57 22.45
C GLY A 665 -15.28 -29.41 22.71
N ARG A 666 -14.44 -29.02 21.74
CA ARG A 666 -13.45 -27.94 21.89
C ARG A 666 -14.16 -26.60 21.78
N LYS A 667 -13.74 -25.64 22.62
CA LYS A 667 -14.32 -24.29 22.65
C LYS A 667 -13.64 -23.38 21.63
N TRP A 668 -14.44 -22.79 20.76
CA TRP A 668 -14.09 -21.69 19.87
C TRP A 668 -14.77 -20.41 20.34
N GLN A 669 -14.23 -19.25 19.99
CA GLN A 669 -14.81 -17.96 20.36
C GLN A 669 -14.75 -17.00 19.18
N VAL A 670 -15.84 -16.28 18.92
CA VAL A 670 -15.92 -15.19 17.95
C VAL A 670 -16.27 -13.91 18.70
N GLU A 671 -15.50 -12.86 18.50
CA GLU A 671 -15.59 -11.66 19.30
C GLU A 671 -15.34 -10.35 18.54
N TRP A 672 -15.83 -9.26 19.10
CA TRP A 672 -15.54 -7.90 18.66
C TRP A 672 -14.47 -7.30 19.56
N ASP A 673 -13.24 -7.21 19.03
CA ASP A 673 -12.07 -6.65 19.73
C ASP A 673 -11.42 -5.50 18.94
N GLY A 674 -10.38 -4.88 19.50
CA GLY A 674 -9.61 -3.80 18.90
C GLY A 674 -10.38 -2.48 18.84
N ILE A 675 -11.34 -2.28 19.74
CA ILE A 675 -12.29 -1.17 19.73
C ILE A 675 -11.59 0.14 20.08
N GLY A 676 -11.85 1.19 19.28
CA GLY A 676 -11.49 2.55 19.64
C GLY A 676 -12.54 3.14 20.58
N ARG A 677 -12.13 3.71 21.71
CA ARG A 677 -13.01 4.44 22.65
C ARG A 677 -12.46 5.83 22.91
N SER A 678 -13.28 6.72 23.46
CA SER A 678 -12.84 8.06 23.85
C SER A 678 -13.40 8.43 25.21
N TYR A 679 -12.67 9.29 25.91
CA TYR A 679 -12.89 9.54 27.33
C TYR A 679 -13.16 11.00 27.61
N THR A 680 -13.98 11.24 28.63
CA THR A 680 -14.10 12.55 29.28
C THR A 680 -12.79 12.92 29.98
N PRO A 681 -12.59 14.18 30.37
CA PRO A 681 -11.48 14.57 31.24
C PRO A 681 -11.47 13.86 32.60
N SER A 682 -12.63 13.41 33.09
CA SER A 682 -12.77 12.58 34.30
C SER A 682 -12.37 11.11 34.07
N GLY A 683 -12.15 10.68 32.83
CA GLY A 683 -11.77 9.31 32.48
C GLY A 683 -12.95 8.35 32.32
N GLU A 684 -14.16 8.87 32.17
CA GLU A 684 -15.36 8.09 31.86
C GLU A 684 -15.42 7.87 30.34
N ILE A 685 -15.88 6.69 29.91
CA ILE A 685 -16.10 6.41 28.48
C ILE A 685 -17.26 7.28 28.00
N ILE A 686 -17.04 8.02 26.91
CA ILE A 686 -18.10 8.79 26.26
C ILE A 686 -19.06 7.80 25.58
N ALA A 687 -20.37 7.94 25.79
CA ALA A 687 -21.37 7.11 25.09
C ALA A 687 -21.21 7.20 23.57
N ASP A 688 -21.56 6.12 22.86
CA ASP A 688 -21.36 5.96 21.40
C ASP A 688 -19.92 6.11 20.88
N SER A 689 -18.93 6.38 21.75
CA SER A 689 -17.53 6.45 21.34
C SER A 689 -16.88 5.11 21.00
N PRO A 690 -17.33 3.93 21.51
CA PRO A 690 -16.91 2.62 21.01
C PRO A 690 -17.16 2.48 19.51
N ARG A 691 -16.08 2.29 18.75
CA ARG A 691 -16.15 2.33 17.28
C ARG A 691 -15.07 1.48 16.62
N GLY A 692 -15.31 1.12 15.36
CA GLY A 692 -14.36 0.33 14.57
C GLY A 692 -14.11 -1.07 15.15
N GLY A 693 -12.85 -1.47 15.26
CA GLY A 693 -12.45 -2.81 15.71
C GLY A 693 -12.26 -3.86 14.62
N THR A 694 -12.21 -5.11 15.04
CA THR A 694 -12.11 -6.34 14.25
C THR A 694 -13.09 -7.39 14.77
N ILE A 695 -13.48 -8.30 13.90
CA ILE A 695 -14.04 -9.59 14.27
C ILE A 695 -12.84 -10.50 14.49
N GLU A 696 -12.67 -11.01 15.69
CA GLU A 696 -11.60 -11.93 16.06
C GLU A 696 -12.19 -13.30 16.37
N LEU A 697 -11.51 -14.34 15.91
CA LEU A 697 -11.88 -15.72 16.11
C LEU A 697 -10.71 -16.40 16.82
N ILE A 698 -10.96 -16.81 18.05
CA ILE A 698 -9.99 -17.50 18.90
C ILE A 698 -10.25 -18.99 18.78
N THR A 699 -9.26 -19.73 18.30
CA THR A 699 -9.33 -21.19 18.24
C THR A 699 -9.08 -21.81 19.63
N PRO A 700 -9.50 -23.06 19.86
CA PRO A 700 -8.92 -23.86 20.94
C PRO A 700 -7.39 -23.99 20.76
N LYS A 701 -6.71 -24.49 21.79
CA LYS A 701 -5.37 -25.09 21.61
C LYS A 701 -5.56 -26.49 21.03
N PHE A 702 -5.01 -26.74 19.85
CA PHE A 702 -5.19 -27.99 19.13
C PHE A 702 -4.13 -28.16 18.03
N THR A 703 -4.12 -29.33 17.41
CA THR A 703 -3.40 -29.59 16.16
C THR A 703 -4.30 -29.21 14.97
N PRO A 704 -4.07 -28.06 14.29
CA PRO A 704 -4.94 -27.58 13.23
C PRO A 704 -4.85 -28.42 11.96
N THR A 705 -6.00 -28.65 11.34
CA THR A 705 -6.11 -29.25 10.00
C THR A 705 -6.52 -28.22 8.94
N ILE A 706 -6.22 -28.51 7.67
CA ILE A 706 -6.56 -27.61 6.56
C ILE A 706 -8.07 -27.39 6.44
N GLU A 707 -8.89 -28.41 6.76
CA GLU A 707 -10.34 -28.33 6.68
C GLU A 707 -10.94 -27.44 7.79
N GLU A 708 -10.46 -27.59 9.04
CA GLU A 708 -10.88 -26.75 10.16
C GLU A 708 -10.54 -25.27 9.92
N VAL A 709 -9.37 -24.99 9.35
CA VAL A 709 -8.98 -23.62 9.02
C VAL A 709 -9.72 -23.10 7.79
N SER A 710 -10.00 -23.94 6.78
CA SER A 710 -10.81 -23.56 5.62
C SER A 710 -12.25 -23.20 6.04
N SER A 711 -12.80 -23.89 7.04
CA SER A 711 -14.11 -23.61 7.64
C SER A 711 -14.20 -22.17 8.18
N VAL A 712 -13.13 -21.67 8.80
CA VAL A 712 -13.03 -20.28 9.26
C VAL A 712 -13.21 -19.30 8.10
N TYR A 713 -12.47 -19.50 7.01
CA TYR A 713 -12.51 -18.59 5.87
C TYR A 713 -13.83 -18.66 5.09
N ARG A 714 -14.48 -19.84 5.04
CA ARG A 714 -15.83 -19.97 4.48
C ARG A 714 -16.86 -19.18 5.30
N ALA A 715 -16.78 -19.23 6.63
CA ALA A 715 -17.63 -18.42 7.50
C ALA A 715 -17.39 -16.89 7.32
N PHE A 716 -16.13 -16.50 7.15
CA PHE A 716 -15.75 -15.11 6.85
C PHE A 716 -16.26 -14.65 5.48
N GLU A 717 -16.08 -15.46 4.43
CA GLU A 717 -16.50 -15.17 3.05
C GLU A 717 -18.01 -14.97 2.95
N LYS A 718 -18.82 -15.84 3.58
CA LYS A 718 -20.29 -15.70 3.65
C LYS A 718 -20.75 -14.35 4.21
N ASN A 719 -19.93 -13.73 5.06
CA ASN A 719 -20.24 -12.49 5.75
C ASN A 719 -19.47 -11.25 5.21
N ASN A 720 -18.70 -11.40 4.12
CA ASN A 720 -17.75 -10.37 3.63
C ASN A 720 -16.82 -9.82 4.73
N VAL A 721 -16.43 -10.70 5.65
CA VAL A 721 -15.46 -10.40 6.69
C VAL A 721 -14.08 -10.61 6.09
N LEU A 722 -13.46 -9.51 5.67
CA LEU A 722 -12.18 -9.58 4.97
C LEU A 722 -11.01 -9.47 5.96
N PRO A 723 -10.06 -10.43 5.98
CA PRO A 723 -8.81 -10.28 6.70
C PRO A 723 -8.05 -9.02 6.26
N SER A 724 -7.28 -8.44 7.17
CA SER A 724 -6.56 -7.20 6.92
C SER A 724 -5.11 -7.31 7.34
N LEU A 725 -4.20 -7.02 6.39
CA LEU A 725 -2.77 -6.97 6.66
C LEU A 725 -2.39 -5.78 7.58
N MET A 726 -3.20 -4.72 7.60
CA MET A 726 -2.88 -3.49 8.32
C MET A 726 -3.41 -3.44 9.76
N ALA A 727 -4.35 -4.32 10.13
CA ALA A 727 -5.09 -4.27 11.39
C ALA A 727 -5.81 -5.60 11.64
N GLY A 728 -5.94 -6.00 12.90
CA GLY A 728 -6.30 -7.39 13.28
C GLY A 728 -5.07 -8.30 13.31
N GLY A 729 -5.06 -9.34 14.14
CA GLY A 729 -3.95 -10.26 14.33
C GLY A 729 -4.19 -11.65 13.76
N GLY A 730 -3.12 -12.25 13.23
CA GLY A 730 -2.97 -13.69 13.06
C GLY A 730 -2.13 -14.24 14.21
N HIS A 731 -2.59 -14.19 15.46
CA HIS A 731 -1.71 -14.57 16.58
C HIS A 731 -1.51 -16.09 16.59
N VAL A 732 -0.26 -16.54 16.43
CA VAL A 732 0.09 -17.95 16.60
C VAL A 732 0.66 -18.15 18.00
N ASN A 733 -0.09 -18.86 18.83
CA ASN A 733 0.27 -19.21 20.19
C ASN A 733 0.85 -20.62 20.21
N ILE A 734 2.07 -20.77 20.71
CA ILE A 734 2.69 -22.05 20.98
C ILE A 734 2.42 -22.43 22.44
N ASP A 735 1.99 -23.66 22.69
CA ASP A 735 2.00 -24.18 24.06
C ASP A 735 3.44 -24.40 24.54
N LEU A 736 3.81 -23.70 25.61
CA LEU A 736 5.16 -23.80 26.19
C LEU A 736 5.42 -25.14 26.87
N ALA A 737 4.39 -25.98 27.09
CA ALA A 737 4.56 -27.34 27.58
C ALA A 737 5.50 -28.17 26.68
N ALA A 738 5.62 -27.82 25.39
CA ALA A 738 6.60 -28.44 24.48
C ALA A 738 8.07 -28.26 24.92
N PHE A 739 8.35 -27.30 25.80
CA PHE A 739 9.69 -27.01 26.33
C PHE A 739 9.87 -27.37 27.81
N ASP A 740 8.87 -27.97 28.46
CA ASP A 740 8.94 -28.29 29.89
C ASP A 740 10.16 -29.17 30.20
N GLY A 741 10.95 -28.78 31.21
CA GLY A 741 12.19 -29.46 31.56
C GLY A 741 13.33 -29.31 30.55
N ASN A 742 13.16 -28.55 29.46
CA ASN A 742 14.15 -28.33 28.41
C ASN A 742 14.35 -26.84 28.08
N PRO A 743 14.88 -26.04 29.03
CA PRO A 743 15.07 -24.59 28.83
C PRO A 743 16.08 -24.28 27.70
N LYS A 744 17.02 -25.19 27.43
CA LYS A 744 17.95 -25.07 26.30
C LYS A 744 17.22 -25.03 24.95
N ALA A 745 16.19 -25.85 24.76
CA ALA A 745 15.42 -25.81 23.52
C ALA A 745 14.64 -24.49 23.36
N LEU A 746 14.08 -23.93 24.44
CA LEU A 746 13.43 -22.62 24.36
C LEU A 746 14.44 -21.50 24.03
N ALA A 747 15.62 -21.53 24.66
CA ALA A 747 16.68 -20.56 24.34
C ALA A 747 17.11 -20.66 22.87
N ARG A 748 17.26 -21.88 22.34
CA ARG A 748 17.51 -22.14 20.90
C ARG A 748 16.39 -21.61 20.02
N PHE A 749 15.13 -21.83 20.38
CA PHE A 749 13.97 -21.31 19.64
C PHE A 749 14.01 -19.78 19.52
N LEU A 750 14.28 -19.07 20.63
CA LEU A 750 14.44 -17.61 20.63
C LEU A 750 15.62 -17.16 19.76
N THR A 751 16.74 -17.87 19.81
CA THR A 751 17.89 -17.60 18.93
C THR A 751 17.52 -17.75 17.46
N ILE A 752 16.90 -18.86 17.05
CA ILE A 752 16.47 -19.12 15.66
C ILE A 752 15.52 -18.02 15.17
N PHE A 753 14.54 -17.62 15.98
CA PHE A 753 13.66 -16.51 15.63
C PHE A 753 14.43 -15.22 15.36
N HIS A 754 15.41 -14.88 16.21
CA HIS A 754 16.20 -13.66 16.04
C HIS A 754 17.18 -13.68 14.88
N GLU A 755 17.64 -14.85 14.45
CA GLU A 755 18.49 -15.01 13.26
C GLU A 755 17.76 -14.69 11.96
N HIS A 756 16.42 -14.79 11.95
CA HIS A 756 15.60 -14.63 10.75
C HIS A 756 14.43 -13.64 10.90
N ARG A 757 14.38 -12.86 11.99
CA ARG A 757 13.21 -12.00 12.29
C ARG A 757 12.91 -10.96 11.22
N GLY A 758 13.90 -10.46 10.47
CA GLY A 758 13.70 -9.44 9.44
C GLY A 758 12.92 -9.99 8.26
N ILE A 759 13.31 -11.16 7.74
CA ILE A 759 12.58 -11.83 6.66
C ILE A 759 11.21 -12.36 7.09
N ILE A 760 11.08 -12.86 8.33
CA ILE A 760 9.77 -13.24 8.91
C ILE A 760 8.85 -12.02 9.00
N SER A 761 9.37 -10.87 9.45
CA SER A 761 8.64 -9.60 9.47
C SER A 761 8.23 -9.17 8.07
N LEU A 762 9.12 -9.28 7.07
CA LEU A 762 8.81 -8.91 5.69
C LEU A 762 7.63 -9.72 5.14
N MET A 763 7.60 -11.04 5.37
CA MET A 763 6.54 -11.93 4.90
C MET A 763 5.21 -11.72 5.63
N PHE A 764 5.26 -11.62 6.97
CA PHE A 764 4.08 -11.79 7.80
C PHE A 764 3.77 -10.59 8.70
N GLN A 765 4.45 -9.45 8.57
CA GLN A 765 4.09 -8.23 9.30
C GLN A 765 4.06 -7.04 8.34
N HIS A 766 2.91 -6.37 8.24
CA HIS A 766 2.82 -5.15 7.45
C HIS A 766 3.74 -4.06 8.03
N ILE A 767 4.42 -3.26 7.19
CA ILE A 767 5.40 -2.25 7.65
C ILE A 767 4.85 -1.31 8.72
N ASN A 768 3.59 -0.86 8.62
CA ASN A 768 2.96 -0.01 9.64
C ASN A 768 2.67 -0.73 10.97
N ARG A 769 2.64 -2.06 11.00
CA ARG A 769 2.43 -2.89 12.21
C ARG A 769 3.71 -3.12 13.00
N THR A 770 4.88 -3.01 12.38
CA THR A 770 6.18 -2.98 13.11
C THR A 770 6.22 -1.90 14.18
N HIS A 771 5.43 -0.85 14.00
CA HIS A 771 5.26 0.19 14.99
C HIS A 771 4.49 -0.23 16.23
N THR A 772 3.63 -1.24 16.14
CA THR A 772 2.82 -1.75 17.25
C THR A 772 3.46 -3.00 17.86
N SER A 773 4.06 -3.87 17.06
CA SER A 773 4.91 -4.99 17.48
C SER A 773 6.37 -4.66 17.22
N GLU A 774 7.00 -4.00 18.18
CA GLU A 774 8.41 -3.61 18.07
C GLU A 774 9.32 -4.85 18.08
N PRO A 775 10.38 -4.90 17.26
CA PRO A 775 11.44 -5.87 17.44
C PRO A 775 12.07 -5.67 18.83
N VAL A 776 12.04 -6.70 19.67
CA VAL A 776 12.68 -6.63 21.00
C VAL A 776 14.17 -6.32 20.84
N GLU A 777 14.69 -5.47 21.72
CA GLU A 777 16.11 -5.16 21.76
C GLU A 777 16.85 -6.35 22.37
N VAL A 778 17.75 -6.97 21.60
CA VAL A 778 18.56 -8.12 22.05
C VAL A 778 19.98 -7.63 22.29
N SER A 779 20.38 -7.60 23.56
CA SER A 779 21.74 -7.20 23.96
C SER A 779 22.78 -8.24 23.51
N GLU A 780 24.05 -7.83 23.42
CA GLU A 780 25.14 -8.77 23.12
C GLU A 780 25.28 -9.85 24.21
N THR A 781 24.97 -9.49 25.46
CA THR A 781 24.94 -10.42 26.60
C THR A 781 23.86 -11.47 26.41
N LEU A 782 22.62 -11.05 26.16
CA LEU A 782 21.49 -11.94 25.97
C LEU A 782 21.70 -12.84 24.75
N ARG A 783 22.16 -12.26 23.63
CA ARG A 783 22.45 -12.98 22.39
C ARG A 783 23.40 -14.16 22.61
N LYS A 784 24.53 -13.92 23.29
CA LYS A 784 25.51 -14.96 23.63
C LYS A 784 24.95 -15.99 24.60
N ALA A 785 24.21 -15.53 25.61
CA ALA A 785 23.65 -16.40 26.63
C ALA A 785 22.58 -17.35 26.07
N LEU A 786 21.72 -16.90 25.15
CA LEU A 786 20.68 -17.72 24.54
C LEU A 786 21.27 -18.82 23.63
N LYS A 787 22.23 -18.44 22.76
CA LYS A 787 22.85 -19.37 21.80
C LYS A 787 23.47 -20.59 22.49
N ASP A 788 24.22 -20.36 23.57
CA ASP A 788 25.01 -21.38 24.27
C ASP A 788 24.39 -21.74 25.63
N PHE A 789 23.07 -21.58 25.77
CA PHE A 789 22.38 -21.79 27.04
C PHE A 789 22.48 -23.26 27.50
N ASN A 790 23.04 -23.47 28.70
CA ASN A 790 23.10 -24.78 29.36
C ASN A 790 22.68 -24.70 30.85
N GLY A 791 21.98 -23.63 31.22
CA GLY A 791 21.49 -23.42 32.58
C GLY A 791 20.16 -24.11 32.87
N THR A 792 19.62 -23.84 34.06
CA THR A 792 18.32 -24.28 34.56
C THR A 792 17.17 -23.42 34.04
N GLU A 793 15.93 -23.90 34.22
CA GLU A 793 14.73 -23.16 33.82
C GLU A 793 14.62 -21.80 34.53
N GLU A 794 14.90 -21.77 35.83
CA GLU A 794 14.89 -20.53 36.62
C GLU A 794 15.98 -19.55 36.15
N GLU A 795 17.17 -20.04 35.79
CA GLU A 795 18.23 -19.19 35.22
C GLU A 795 17.81 -18.57 33.89
N LEU A 796 17.14 -19.31 33.00
CA LEU A 796 16.62 -18.77 31.74
C LEU A 796 15.53 -17.72 31.99
N LYS A 797 14.59 -18.00 32.89
CA LYS A 797 13.52 -17.05 33.26
C LYS A 797 14.10 -15.75 33.79
N LYS A 798 15.05 -15.84 34.71
CA LYS A 798 15.76 -14.66 35.26
C LYS A 798 16.56 -13.92 34.18
N LEU A 799 17.22 -14.64 33.28
CA LEU A 799 17.96 -14.04 32.16
C LEU A 799 17.02 -13.20 31.28
N LEU A 800 15.91 -13.79 30.82
CA LEU A 800 14.93 -13.10 29.95
C LEU A 800 14.34 -11.86 30.61
N TYR A 801 13.99 -11.93 31.90
CA TYR A 801 13.48 -10.77 32.63
C TYR A 801 14.56 -9.68 32.83
N ASN A 802 15.76 -10.06 33.25
CA ASN A 802 16.83 -9.10 33.56
C ASN A 802 17.37 -8.40 32.31
N GLU A 803 17.46 -9.12 31.19
CA GLU A 803 17.84 -8.57 29.88
C GLU A 803 16.67 -7.92 29.13
N ARG A 804 15.50 -7.77 29.78
CA ARG A 804 14.33 -7.04 29.28
C ARG A 804 13.77 -7.59 27.97
N TYR A 805 13.53 -8.90 27.92
CA TYR A 805 12.80 -9.54 26.83
C TYR A 805 11.28 -9.22 26.87
N PHE A 806 10.95 -7.94 26.80
CA PHE A 806 9.59 -7.38 26.81
C PHE A 806 9.64 -5.91 26.39
N ASN A 807 8.50 -5.30 26.08
CA ASN A 807 8.44 -3.88 25.77
C ASN A 807 8.66 -3.04 27.04
N THR A 808 9.67 -2.17 27.04
CA THR A 808 10.01 -1.30 28.18
C THR A 808 9.58 0.15 28.00
N ARG A 809 8.89 0.49 26.91
CA ARG A 809 8.60 1.87 26.54
C ARG A 809 7.35 2.41 27.20
N PHE A 810 7.41 3.69 27.55
CA PHE A 810 6.24 4.44 27.99
C PHE A 810 5.18 4.49 26.88
N GLY A 811 3.91 4.36 27.24
CA GLY A 811 2.80 4.37 26.28
C GLY A 811 2.48 3.01 25.66
N ARG A 812 3.20 1.93 26.01
CA ARG A 812 3.09 0.61 25.37
C ARG A 812 3.08 -0.56 26.35
N LYS A 813 2.12 -1.48 26.21
CA LYS A 813 2.04 -2.68 27.07
C LYS A 813 3.28 -3.56 26.87
N THR A 814 3.73 -4.24 27.93
CA THR A 814 4.93 -5.10 27.95
C THR A 814 4.92 -6.20 26.88
N ARG A 815 3.74 -6.72 26.55
CA ARG A 815 3.53 -7.71 25.48
C ARG A 815 3.64 -7.18 24.04
N TYR A 816 3.77 -5.87 23.81
CA TYR A 816 3.80 -5.27 22.46
C TYR A 816 5.17 -5.40 21.79
N ILE A 817 5.60 -6.65 21.60
CA ILE A 817 6.78 -7.08 20.84
C ILE A 817 6.40 -8.15 19.81
N GLN A 818 7.31 -8.52 18.91
CA GLN A 818 7.01 -9.51 17.84
C GLN A 818 6.78 -10.94 18.36
N LEU A 819 7.49 -11.36 19.41
CA LEU A 819 7.35 -12.66 20.04
C LEU A 819 7.26 -12.46 21.55
N ASP A 820 6.06 -12.59 22.11
CA ASP A 820 5.85 -12.46 23.55
C ASP A 820 6.05 -13.82 24.24
N VAL A 821 6.92 -13.84 25.24
CA VAL A 821 7.18 -15.00 26.11
C VAL A 821 7.05 -14.64 27.59
N SER A 822 6.37 -13.54 27.92
CA SER A 822 6.17 -13.11 29.30
C SER A 822 5.48 -14.17 30.18
N ALA A 823 4.60 -14.98 29.61
CA ALA A 823 3.98 -16.12 30.30
C ALA A 823 5.00 -17.21 30.69
N TYR A 824 6.16 -17.31 30.03
CA TYR A 824 7.22 -18.24 30.42
C TYR A 824 7.90 -17.80 31.72
N PHE A 825 8.26 -16.52 31.84
CA PHE A 825 9.01 -15.99 32.99
C PHE A 825 8.13 -15.31 34.04
N GLN A 826 6.80 -15.51 33.98
CA GLN A 826 5.84 -14.82 34.83
C GLN A 826 6.07 -15.00 36.34
N ASP A 827 6.62 -16.14 36.73
CA ASP A 827 6.90 -16.53 38.11
C ASP A 827 8.10 -15.81 38.74
N VAL A 828 8.98 -15.21 37.93
CA VAL A 828 10.14 -14.42 38.39
C VAL A 828 9.94 -12.90 38.27
N ILE A 829 8.77 -12.45 37.82
CA ILE A 829 8.43 -11.01 37.72
C ILE A 829 8.25 -10.45 39.13
N PRO A 830 8.85 -9.30 39.50
CA PRO A 830 8.60 -8.59 40.75
C PRO A 830 7.10 -8.33 40.97
N GLU A 831 6.63 -8.57 42.19
CA GLU A 831 5.20 -8.56 42.52
C GLU A 831 4.54 -7.21 42.25
N GLU A 832 5.27 -6.12 42.46
CA GLU A 832 4.81 -4.75 42.26
C GLU A 832 4.41 -4.43 40.79
N PHE A 833 4.84 -5.25 39.84
CA PHE A 833 4.49 -5.08 38.41
C PHE A 833 3.36 -6.02 37.96
N VAL A 834 2.88 -6.94 38.81
CA VAL A 834 1.78 -7.85 38.48
C VAL A 834 0.46 -7.24 38.93
N THR A 835 -0.24 -6.60 38.00
CA THR A 835 -1.48 -5.84 38.25
C THR A 835 -2.48 -6.04 37.13
N ASP A 836 -3.74 -5.72 37.37
CA ASP A 836 -4.78 -5.73 36.34
C ASP A 836 -4.39 -4.88 35.12
N ASP A 837 -4.83 -5.37 33.96
CA ASP A 837 -4.64 -4.66 32.68
C ASP A 837 -5.40 -3.32 32.72
N PHE A 838 -4.96 -2.38 31.90
CA PHE A 838 -5.55 -1.05 31.86
C PHE A 838 -5.68 -0.50 30.44
N ASP A 839 -6.58 0.46 30.28
CA ASP A 839 -6.71 1.18 29.01
C ASP A 839 -5.67 2.30 28.91
N ILE A 840 -4.68 2.09 28.04
CA ILE A 840 -3.61 3.05 27.74
C ILE A 840 -4.11 4.37 27.12
N SER A 841 -5.40 4.45 26.79
CA SER A 841 -6.05 5.64 26.24
C SER A 841 -6.81 6.44 27.30
N ASN A 842 -7.15 5.87 28.46
CA ASN A 842 -7.88 6.58 29.52
C ASN A 842 -7.01 7.69 30.17
N PRO A 843 -7.36 8.98 30.05
CA PRO A 843 -6.53 10.11 30.47
C PRO A 843 -6.27 10.19 31.97
N THR A 844 -7.11 9.59 32.82
CA THR A 844 -6.94 9.60 34.28
C THR A 844 -6.27 8.35 34.83
N VAL A 845 -6.09 7.32 34.00
CA VAL A 845 -5.36 6.12 34.40
C VAL A 845 -3.86 6.35 34.18
N ASP A 846 -3.10 6.29 35.27
CA ASP A 846 -1.66 6.45 35.27
C ASP A 846 -0.99 5.39 34.43
N TRP A 847 -0.08 5.87 33.57
CA TRP A 847 0.73 5.00 32.76
C TRP A 847 1.75 4.31 33.66
N ARG A 848 1.74 2.97 33.70
CA ARG A 848 2.50 2.20 34.69
C ARG A 848 3.20 0.99 34.10
N ARG A 849 4.29 0.57 34.76
CA ARG A 849 4.96 -0.70 34.49
C ARG A 849 4.02 -1.83 34.92
N THR A 850 3.54 -2.64 33.99
CA THR A 850 2.59 -3.72 34.29
C THR A 850 2.87 -4.98 33.46
N PHE A 851 2.62 -6.13 34.07
CA PHE A 851 2.48 -7.42 33.43
C PHE A 851 1.10 -7.98 33.72
N ARG A 852 0.38 -8.33 32.64
CA ARG A 852 -0.82 -9.17 32.73
C ARG A 852 -0.35 -10.62 32.80
N VAL A 853 -0.68 -11.26 33.91
CA VAL A 853 -0.20 -12.60 34.27
C VAL A 853 -1.39 -13.49 34.61
N ASP A 854 -1.43 -14.69 34.03
CA ASP A 854 -2.35 -15.76 34.41
C ASP A 854 -1.54 -17.06 34.56
N PRO A 855 -1.42 -17.61 35.78
CA PRO A 855 -0.57 -18.77 36.05
C PRO A 855 -1.10 -20.06 35.38
N LYS A 856 -2.35 -20.07 34.91
CA LYS A 856 -2.93 -21.18 34.14
C LYS A 856 -2.55 -21.12 32.67
N ILE A 857 -2.06 -19.98 32.18
CA ILE A 857 -1.69 -19.80 30.79
C ILE A 857 -0.17 -19.90 30.66
N ARG A 858 0.27 -20.91 29.92
CA ARG A 858 1.64 -21.03 29.42
C ARG A 858 1.60 -20.96 27.90
N LYS A 859 2.10 -19.86 27.33
CA LYS A 859 2.18 -19.68 25.87
C LYS A 859 3.34 -18.76 25.46
N ALA A 860 3.90 -19.02 24.28
CA ALA A 860 4.62 -18.01 23.51
C ALA A 860 3.69 -17.52 22.40
N GLU A 861 3.67 -16.23 22.11
CA GLU A 861 2.74 -15.64 21.13
C GLU A 861 3.52 -14.88 20.06
N PHE A 862 3.42 -15.35 18.80
CA PHE A 862 3.80 -14.54 17.64
C PHE A 862 2.78 -13.42 17.49
N ARG A 863 3.10 -12.28 18.11
CA ARG A 863 2.18 -11.16 18.15
C ARG A 863 2.25 -10.40 16.83
N MET A 864 1.08 -9.97 16.40
CA MET A 864 0.90 -9.08 15.25
C MET A 864 1.42 -9.62 13.90
N PHE A 865 1.51 -10.94 13.72
CA PHE A 865 1.42 -11.50 12.37
C PHE A 865 0.16 -10.97 11.68
N ASN A 866 0.29 -10.70 10.39
CA ASN A 866 -0.80 -10.36 9.49
C ASN A 866 -1.88 -11.41 9.62
N ALA A 867 -3.13 -10.96 9.75
CA ALA A 867 -4.25 -11.86 9.65
C ALA A 867 -4.14 -12.60 8.30
N PRO A 868 -4.02 -13.94 8.31
CA PRO A 868 -3.89 -14.69 7.07
C PRO A 868 -5.15 -14.47 6.23
N ARG A 869 -4.99 -14.32 4.92
CA ARG A 869 -6.11 -13.99 4.02
C ARG A 869 -6.94 -15.21 3.63
N ASP A 870 -6.34 -16.38 3.71
CA ASP A 870 -6.92 -17.68 3.40
C ASP A 870 -6.22 -18.80 4.20
N ALA A 871 -6.72 -20.03 4.05
CA ALA A 871 -6.17 -21.19 4.74
C ALA A 871 -4.72 -21.51 4.32
N ALA A 872 -4.33 -21.17 3.09
CA ALA A 872 -2.98 -21.41 2.58
C ALA A 872 -1.96 -20.48 3.24
N GLU A 873 -2.31 -19.20 3.45
CA GLU A 873 -1.49 -18.27 4.23
C GLU A 873 -1.34 -18.73 5.68
N SER A 874 -2.43 -19.21 6.28
CA SER A 874 -2.40 -19.76 7.64
C SER A 874 -1.50 -20.99 7.72
N ALA A 875 -1.57 -21.89 6.74
CA ALA A 875 -0.73 -23.09 6.68
C ALA A 875 0.76 -22.73 6.64
N MET A 876 1.15 -21.73 5.85
CA MET A 876 2.54 -21.25 5.81
C MET A 876 3.02 -20.68 7.15
N GLN A 877 2.18 -19.89 7.84
CA GLN A 877 2.52 -19.37 9.17
C GLN A 877 2.70 -20.52 10.17
N ILE A 878 1.81 -21.53 10.16
CA ILE A 878 1.89 -22.72 11.02
C ILE A 878 3.16 -23.53 10.70
N GLN A 879 3.45 -23.80 9.43
CA GLN A 879 4.62 -24.57 9.00
C GLN A 879 5.92 -23.87 9.37
N LEU A 880 6.01 -22.54 9.24
CA LEU A 880 7.16 -21.77 9.72
C LEU A 880 7.38 -21.98 11.23
N VAL A 881 6.31 -21.87 12.02
CA VAL A 881 6.38 -22.08 13.47
C VAL A 881 6.78 -23.51 13.82
N ARG A 882 6.20 -24.52 13.16
CA ARG A 882 6.57 -25.92 13.34
C ARG A 882 8.01 -26.22 12.93
N ALA A 883 8.51 -25.60 11.86
CA ALA A 883 9.90 -25.76 11.43
C ALA A 883 10.89 -25.15 12.43
N MET A 884 10.58 -23.97 13.00
CA MET A 884 11.37 -23.39 14.09
C MET A 884 11.34 -24.28 15.35
N LEU A 885 10.18 -24.88 15.68
CA LEU A 885 10.07 -25.85 16.76
C LEU A 885 10.92 -27.10 16.49
N ASP A 886 10.91 -27.63 15.27
CA ASP A 886 11.68 -28.83 14.92
C ASP A 886 13.17 -28.56 15.06
N LYS A 887 13.64 -27.42 14.56
CA LYS A 887 15.05 -27.05 14.70
C LYS A 887 15.46 -26.83 16.16
N ALA A 888 14.58 -26.23 16.97
CA ALA A 888 14.86 -25.97 18.37
C ALA A 888 14.89 -27.25 19.23
N LEU A 889 13.93 -28.15 19.03
CA LEU A 889 13.72 -29.36 19.83
C LEU A 889 14.54 -30.55 19.33
N ASN A 890 14.71 -30.68 18.01
CA ASN A 890 15.20 -31.91 17.39
C ASN A 890 16.57 -31.79 16.72
N SER A 891 17.18 -30.60 16.63
CA SER A 891 18.52 -30.42 16.08
C SER A 891 19.52 -29.99 17.15
N THR A 892 20.74 -30.54 17.08
CA THR A 892 21.91 -30.12 17.88
C THR A 892 22.89 -29.27 17.07
N GLU A 893 22.52 -28.83 15.87
CA GLU A 893 23.35 -27.97 15.04
C GLU A 893 23.68 -26.65 15.74
N GLU A 894 24.89 -26.14 15.51
CA GLU A 894 25.33 -24.86 16.05
C GLU A 894 24.52 -23.71 15.43
N LEU A 895 24.02 -22.82 16.28
CA LEU A 895 23.35 -21.59 15.84
C LEU A 895 24.41 -20.49 15.67
N THR A 896 24.21 -19.55 14.77
CA THR A 896 25.11 -18.39 14.61
C THR A 896 25.02 -17.47 15.83
N GLY A 897 23.83 -17.34 16.40
CA GLY A 897 23.46 -16.35 17.39
C GLY A 897 23.42 -14.94 16.84
N GLU A 898 23.56 -14.68 15.54
CA GLU A 898 23.54 -13.33 15.00
C GLU A 898 22.10 -12.80 14.90
N VAL A 899 21.85 -11.63 15.46
CA VAL A 899 20.52 -11.02 15.42
C VAL A 899 20.36 -10.28 14.11
N ASP A 900 19.38 -10.69 13.29
CA ASP A 900 19.02 -9.98 12.08
C ASP A 900 18.42 -8.60 12.42
N LYS A 901 18.93 -7.55 11.79
CA LYS A 901 18.50 -6.16 11.98
C LYS A 901 17.93 -5.54 10.71
N THR A 902 17.72 -6.35 9.68
CA THR A 902 17.24 -5.90 8.38
C THR A 902 15.79 -5.44 8.50
N THR A 903 15.51 -4.22 8.06
CA THR A 903 14.16 -3.64 8.10
C THR A 903 13.46 -3.75 6.75
N HIS A 904 12.14 -3.57 6.73
CA HIS A 904 11.36 -3.43 5.49
C HIS A 904 11.96 -2.41 4.51
N VAL A 905 12.45 -1.27 5.03
CA VAL A 905 13.03 -0.20 4.21
C VAL A 905 14.39 -0.60 3.64
N ASP A 906 15.16 -1.44 4.35
CA ASP A 906 16.43 -1.96 3.84
C ASP A 906 16.21 -2.95 2.70
N TYR A 907 15.21 -3.83 2.81
CA TYR A 907 14.79 -4.71 1.71
C TYR A 907 14.31 -3.94 0.49
N VAL A 908 13.53 -2.86 0.66
CA VAL A 908 13.12 -1.99 -0.47
C VAL A 908 14.33 -1.36 -1.17
N LYS A 909 15.37 -0.97 -0.42
CA LYS A 909 16.60 -0.40 -1.00
C LYS A 909 17.46 -1.46 -1.69
N LYS A 910 17.41 -2.72 -1.23
CA LYS A 910 18.18 -3.84 -1.78
C LYS A 910 17.29 -5.08 -1.95
N PRO A 911 16.41 -5.09 -2.96
CA PRO A 911 15.43 -6.17 -3.18
C PRO A 911 16.02 -7.58 -3.19
N GLN A 912 17.24 -7.76 -3.71
CA GLN A 912 17.90 -9.07 -3.77
C GLN A 912 18.14 -9.68 -2.39
N MET A 913 18.38 -8.86 -1.36
CA MET A 913 18.56 -9.35 0.01
C MET A 913 17.35 -10.11 0.52
N ALA A 914 16.13 -9.78 0.05
CA ALA A 914 14.93 -10.50 0.46
C ALA A 914 14.89 -11.93 -0.08
N GLU A 915 15.42 -12.17 -1.30
CA GLU A 915 15.55 -13.51 -1.86
C GLU A 915 16.66 -14.31 -1.14
N ASP A 916 17.80 -13.66 -0.89
CA ASP A 916 18.95 -14.30 -0.23
C ASP A 916 18.60 -14.71 1.22
N ASP A 917 17.96 -13.81 1.98
CA ASP A 917 17.54 -14.08 3.36
C ASP A 917 16.40 -15.11 3.42
N LEU A 918 15.48 -15.10 2.44
CA LEU A 918 14.46 -16.14 2.33
C LEU A 918 15.10 -17.51 2.07
N LYS A 919 16.05 -17.58 1.14
CA LYS A 919 16.77 -18.81 0.85
C LYS A 919 17.50 -19.31 2.09
N LYS A 920 18.20 -18.42 2.80
CA LYS A 920 18.85 -18.72 4.07
C LYS A 920 17.86 -19.30 5.08
N LEU A 921 16.72 -18.65 5.33
CA LEU A 921 15.67 -19.14 6.23
C LEU A 921 15.18 -20.53 5.82
N CYS A 922 14.87 -20.73 4.53
CA CYS A 922 14.28 -21.98 4.05
C CYS A 922 15.26 -23.14 4.10
N ASP A 923 16.51 -22.94 3.67
CA ASP A 923 17.56 -23.94 3.77
C ASP A 923 17.83 -24.30 5.24
N ASP A 924 17.84 -23.29 6.12
CA ASP A 924 18.14 -23.42 7.54
C ASP A 924 17.04 -24.16 8.33
N LEU A 925 15.77 -24.02 7.91
CA LEU A 925 14.61 -24.64 8.56
C LEU A 925 14.03 -25.85 7.81
N GLY A 926 14.57 -26.19 6.63
CA GLY A 926 14.01 -27.26 5.78
C GLY A 926 12.63 -26.94 5.19
N LEU A 927 12.37 -25.66 4.88
CA LEU A 927 11.12 -25.20 4.26
C LEU A 927 11.26 -25.15 2.73
N ASP A 928 10.13 -25.25 2.02
CA ASP A 928 10.11 -25.03 0.57
C ASP A 928 10.14 -23.54 0.24
N ILE A 929 11.23 -23.08 -0.36
CA ILE A 929 11.40 -21.69 -0.79
C ILE A 929 10.27 -21.21 -1.71
N ASN A 930 9.75 -22.07 -2.60
CA ASN A 930 8.72 -21.68 -3.56
C ASN A 930 7.41 -21.32 -2.87
N GLN A 931 7.08 -22.02 -1.79
CA GLN A 931 5.88 -21.77 -0.99
C GLN A 931 5.92 -20.39 -0.32
N PHE A 932 7.07 -20.00 0.23
CA PHE A 932 7.24 -18.74 0.97
C PHE A 932 7.61 -17.55 0.09
N ARG A 933 8.18 -17.79 -1.10
CA ARG A 933 8.63 -16.75 -2.04
C ARG A 933 7.56 -15.70 -2.27
N THR A 934 6.32 -16.12 -2.49
CA THR A 934 5.25 -15.18 -2.80
C THR A 934 4.95 -14.21 -1.67
N ALA A 935 4.92 -14.67 -0.41
CA ALA A 935 4.69 -13.80 0.74
C ALA A 935 5.81 -12.75 0.88
N THR A 936 7.05 -13.15 0.64
CA THR A 936 8.22 -12.25 0.64
C THR A 936 8.10 -11.17 -0.44
N MET A 937 7.75 -11.56 -1.67
CA MET A 937 7.66 -10.63 -2.80
C MET A 937 6.51 -9.62 -2.64
N GLU A 938 5.37 -10.07 -2.13
CA GLU A 938 4.28 -9.18 -1.79
C GLU A 938 4.67 -8.22 -0.64
N GLY A 939 5.29 -8.75 0.41
CA GLY A 939 5.80 -7.97 1.54
C GLY A 939 6.75 -6.85 1.10
N LEU A 940 7.64 -7.14 0.15
CA LEU A 940 8.53 -6.16 -0.47
C LEU A 940 7.76 -5.09 -1.25
N SER A 941 6.83 -5.47 -2.11
CA SER A 941 6.02 -4.54 -2.93
C SER A 941 5.17 -3.62 -2.05
N ILE A 942 4.50 -4.17 -1.02
CA ILE A 942 3.74 -3.38 -0.04
C ILE A 942 4.65 -2.41 0.69
N SER A 943 5.82 -2.86 1.16
CA SER A 943 6.79 -2.00 1.84
C SER A 943 7.26 -0.84 0.95
N GLN A 944 7.47 -1.08 -0.34
CA GLN A 944 7.81 -0.03 -1.30
C GLN A 944 6.68 1.01 -1.44
N LEU A 945 5.43 0.56 -1.60
CA LEU A 945 4.28 1.45 -1.76
C LEU A 945 3.99 2.28 -0.51
N GLU A 946 4.04 1.66 0.67
CA GLU A 946 3.77 2.31 1.94
C GLU A 946 4.85 3.33 2.32
N SER A 947 6.13 3.00 2.12
CA SER A 947 7.25 3.89 2.46
C SER A 947 7.29 5.18 1.64
N GLN A 948 6.62 5.23 0.48
CA GLN A 948 6.50 6.41 -0.37
C GLN A 948 5.34 7.34 0.01
N LYS A 949 4.47 6.94 0.94
CA LYS A 949 3.33 7.77 1.34
C LYS A 949 3.77 8.96 2.18
N VAL A 950 3.12 10.10 1.98
CA VAL A 950 3.40 11.37 2.69
C VAL A 950 3.30 11.24 4.22
N PHE A 951 2.48 10.31 4.71
CA PHE A 951 2.26 10.09 6.14
C PHE A 951 3.09 8.96 6.74
N PHE A 952 3.94 8.30 5.94
CA PHE A 952 4.84 7.28 6.44
C PHE A 952 5.83 7.89 7.44
N ARG A 953 6.12 7.15 8.51
CA ARG A 953 7.16 7.46 9.50
C ARG A 953 8.00 6.22 9.70
N SER A 954 9.29 6.39 9.89
CA SER A 954 10.15 5.26 10.26
C SER A 954 9.82 4.77 11.67
N ILE A 955 10.23 3.54 11.98
CA ILE A 955 10.11 3.00 13.35
C ILE A 955 10.84 3.90 14.35
N ASP A 956 12.04 4.39 14.01
CA ASP A 956 12.84 5.28 14.87
C ASP A 956 12.12 6.59 15.16
N GLU A 957 11.52 7.22 14.14
CA GLU A 957 10.74 8.45 14.28
C GLU A 957 9.53 8.24 15.19
N LYS A 958 8.89 7.07 15.12
CA LYS A 958 7.74 6.74 15.96
C LYS A 958 8.14 6.31 17.37
N MET A 959 9.31 5.71 17.56
CA MET A 959 9.81 5.31 18.89
C MET A 959 10.39 6.49 19.67
N ALA A 960 10.81 7.56 19.00
CA ALA A 960 11.32 8.77 19.67
C ALA A 960 10.33 9.44 20.64
N ILE A 961 9.01 9.23 20.47
CA ILE A 961 7.97 9.73 21.37
C ILE A 961 7.60 8.73 22.49
N HIS A 962 8.19 7.54 22.50
CA HIS A 962 7.97 6.48 23.49
C HIS A 962 9.31 6.10 24.13
N PRO A 963 9.85 6.91 25.06
CA PRO A 963 11.12 6.61 25.71
C PRO A 963 11.04 5.35 26.57
N ASN A 964 12.18 4.68 26.77
CA ASN A 964 12.28 3.54 27.66
C ASN A 964 12.06 3.97 29.12
N GLN A 965 11.28 3.20 29.86
CA GLN A 965 11.09 3.37 31.29
C GLN A 965 12.25 2.71 32.05
N SER A 966 12.72 3.38 33.10
CA SER A 966 13.65 2.83 34.08
C SER A 966 12.89 2.19 35.25
N GLY A 967 13.61 1.53 36.16
CA GLY A 967 13.04 1.04 37.41
C GLY A 967 12.35 -0.34 37.37
N TRP A 968 12.55 -1.14 36.32
CA TRP A 968 12.00 -2.50 36.20
C TRP A 968 12.60 -3.55 37.18
N GLY A 969 13.32 -3.13 38.22
CA GLY A 969 13.89 -4.03 39.24
C GLY A 969 14.82 -5.13 38.69
N LYS A 970 15.02 -6.20 39.46
CA LYS A 970 15.65 -7.46 39.00
C LYS A 970 14.66 -8.59 39.18
N ALA A 971 14.85 -9.68 38.45
CA ALA A 971 14.04 -10.89 38.60
C ALA A 971 14.10 -11.40 40.05
N VAL A 972 12.95 -11.83 40.59
CA VAL A 972 12.85 -12.46 41.91
C VAL A 972 13.10 -13.96 41.82
N ALA A 973 13.13 -14.65 42.96
CA ALA A 973 13.12 -16.11 42.98
C ALA A 973 11.81 -16.64 42.36
N ALA A 974 11.89 -17.75 41.62
CA ALA A 974 10.71 -18.34 41.00
C ALA A 974 9.67 -18.75 42.06
N ARG A 975 8.42 -18.34 41.87
CA ARG A 975 7.31 -18.70 42.76
C ARG A 975 6.82 -20.13 42.48
N SER A 976 6.43 -20.86 43.52
CA SER A 976 5.77 -22.15 43.38
C SER A 976 4.36 -22.00 42.80
N ALA A 977 3.77 -23.09 42.29
CA ALA A 977 2.40 -23.08 41.76
C ALA A 977 1.36 -22.58 42.80
N GLU A 978 1.55 -22.92 44.06
CA GLU A 978 0.69 -22.49 45.18
C GLU A 978 0.81 -20.99 45.49
N ASN A 979 1.97 -20.40 45.20
CA ASN A 979 2.26 -18.98 45.40
C ASN A 979 2.25 -18.19 44.08
N ALA A 980 1.71 -18.78 43.01
CA ALA A 980 1.68 -18.15 41.71
C ALA A 980 0.74 -16.94 41.71
N LEU A 981 1.17 -15.84 41.09
CA LEU A 981 0.39 -14.61 41.07
C LEU A 981 -0.54 -14.60 39.86
N ASN A 982 -1.80 -14.24 40.08
CA ASN A 982 -2.72 -13.84 39.02
C ASN A 982 -2.84 -12.32 39.04
N SER A 983 -2.76 -11.68 37.87
CA SER A 983 -3.00 -10.24 37.74
C SER A 983 -4.46 -9.83 38.01
N THR A 984 -5.41 -10.72 37.73
CA THR A 984 -6.85 -10.44 37.79
C THR A 984 -7.28 -10.02 39.20
N GLY A 985 -7.85 -8.83 39.34
CA GLY A 985 -8.32 -8.24 40.60
C GLY A 985 -7.22 -7.56 41.43
N ARG A 986 -5.99 -7.44 40.92
CA ARG A 986 -4.88 -6.77 41.62
C ARG A 986 -4.80 -5.31 41.23
N GLU A 987 -5.24 -4.45 42.12
CA GLU A 987 -5.11 -3.00 41.97
C GLU A 987 -3.64 -2.57 41.96
N TRP A 988 -3.32 -1.59 41.12
CA TRP A 988 -2.02 -0.95 41.13
C TRP A 988 -1.96 0.15 42.19
N THR A 989 -0.88 0.15 42.95
CA THR A 989 -0.54 1.22 43.90
C THR A 989 0.81 1.83 43.53
N PRO A 990 0.93 3.16 43.40
CA PRO A 990 2.20 3.81 43.10
C PRO A 990 3.31 3.41 44.09
N GLY A 991 4.43 2.95 43.57
CA GLY A 991 5.62 2.59 44.36
C GLY A 991 6.87 3.41 44.01
N PRO A 992 8.01 3.19 44.68
CA PRO A 992 9.25 3.93 44.43
C PRO A 992 9.74 3.88 42.98
N ALA A 993 9.49 2.78 42.27
CA ALA A 993 9.84 2.68 40.87
C ALA A 993 9.04 3.69 40.00
N ASP A 994 7.79 4.00 40.39
CA ASP A 994 6.89 4.91 39.68
C ASP A 994 7.27 6.38 39.83
N GLU A 995 8.08 6.74 40.84
CA GLU A 995 8.73 8.05 40.93
C GLU A 995 9.69 8.33 39.77
N LEU A 996 10.21 7.28 39.12
CA LEU A 996 11.04 7.38 37.92
C LEU A 996 10.22 7.63 36.65
N ASN A 997 8.89 7.65 36.75
CA ASN A 997 8.01 7.92 35.63
C ASN A 997 8.00 9.42 35.33
N THR A 998 8.60 9.82 34.21
CA THR A 998 8.82 11.23 33.87
C THR A 998 7.68 11.88 33.11
N MET A 999 6.66 11.11 32.72
CA MET A 999 5.49 11.59 31.99
C MET A 999 4.26 11.61 32.91
N ASN A 1000 3.78 12.81 33.25
CA ASN A 1000 2.54 12.99 34.00
C ASN A 1000 1.31 12.84 33.10
N ASN A 1001 0.13 12.58 33.67
CA ASN A 1001 -1.11 12.46 32.89
C ASN A 1001 -1.75 13.81 32.51
N ASP A 1002 -1.28 14.92 33.06
CA ASP A 1002 -1.87 16.26 32.86
C ASP A 1002 -2.06 16.63 31.38
N HIS A 1003 -1.10 16.28 30.53
CA HIS A 1003 -1.18 16.55 29.10
C HIS A 1003 -2.31 15.76 28.41
N ARG A 1004 -2.64 14.56 28.91
CA ARG A 1004 -3.75 13.72 28.42
C ARG A 1004 -5.09 14.28 28.88
N ILE A 1005 -5.16 14.75 30.12
CA ILE A 1005 -6.35 15.43 30.65
C ILE A 1005 -6.61 16.72 29.87
N ARG A 1006 -5.59 17.55 29.61
CA ARG A 1006 -5.71 18.76 28.77
C ARG A 1006 -6.13 18.43 27.33
N ALA A 1007 -5.59 17.35 26.75
CA ALA A 1007 -6.03 16.87 25.45
C ALA A 1007 -7.51 16.43 25.46
N ALA A 1008 -7.96 15.73 26.50
CA ALA A 1008 -9.36 15.33 26.66
C ALA A 1008 -10.30 16.55 26.83
N LEU A 1009 -9.88 17.57 27.58
CA LEU A 1009 -10.60 18.85 27.74
C LEU A 1009 -10.75 19.57 26.40
N THR A 1010 -9.64 19.75 25.68
CA THR A 1010 -9.64 20.39 24.35
C THR A 1010 -10.55 19.64 23.38
N ALA A 1011 -10.53 18.30 23.43
CA ALA A 1011 -11.40 17.47 22.62
C ALA A 1011 -12.89 17.61 22.99
N GLN A 1012 -13.21 17.81 24.27
CA GLN A 1012 -14.57 18.04 24.75
C GLN A 1012 -15.09 19.40 24.27
N GLU A 1013 -14.28 20.45 24.34
CA GLU A 1013 -14.61 21.77 23.79
C GLU A 1013 -14.92 21.67 22.29
N MET A 1014 -14.07 20.97 21.52
CA MET A 1014 -14.31 20.73 20.09
C MET A 1014 -15.62 19.99 19.81
N ARG A 1015 -16.06 19.08 20.70
CA ARG A 1015 -17.33 18.35 20.56
C ARG A 1015 -18.53 19.23 20.85
N GLN A 1016 -18.43 20.14 21.82
CA GLN A 1016 -19.49 21.09 22.16
C GLN A 1016 -19.75 22.11 21.05
N GLU A 1017 -18.76 22.38 20.20
CA GLU A 1017 -18.89 23.25 19.03
C GLU A 1017 -19.56 22.57 17.83
N ILE A 1018 -19.80 21.24 17.87
CA ILE A 1018 -20.47 20.51 16.79
C ILE A 1018 -21.99 20.63 16.91
N VAL A 1019 -22.64 21.04 15.82
CA VAL A 1019 -24.10 20.91 15.67
C VAL A 1019 -24.43 19.41 15.48
N PRO A 1020 -25.31 18.82 16.30
CA PRO A 1020 -25.63 17.39 16.25
C PRO A 1020 -26.01 16.89 14.85
N ALA A 1021 -25.42 15.76 14.43
CA ALA A 1021 -25.27 15.30 13.04
C ALA A 1021 -26.55 14.96 12.25
N ARG A 1022 -27.76 15.10 12.82
CA ARG A 1022 -28.99 14.79 12.08
C ARG A 1022 -29.35 15.87 11.05
N GLU A 1023 -28.95 17.12 11.26
CA GLU A 1023 -29.48 18.27 10.51
C GLU A 1023 -28.47 19.03 9.63
N LEU A 1024 -27.19 18.63 9.57
CA LEU A 1024 -26.21 19.33 8.74
C LEU A 1024 -26.42 19.02 7.24
N PRO A 1025 -26.85 19.99 6.41
CA PRO A 1025 -26.98 19.79 4.97
C PRO A 1025 -25.58 19.67 4.35
N GLY A 1026 -25.32 18.61 3.58
CA GLY A 1026 -24.05 18.41 2.86
C GLY A 1026 -23.16 17.28 3.38
N GLU A 1027 -23.40 16.78 4.60
CA GLU A 1027 -22.66 15.65 5.15
C GLU A 1027 -23.43 14.32 5.02
N PHE A 1028 -22.75 13.27 4.53
CA PHE A 1028 -23.32 11.92 4.48
C PHE A 1028 -23.13 11.24 5.83
N VAL A 1029 -24.19 11.25 6.64
CA VAL A 1029 -24.26 10.63 7.98
C VAL A 1029 -25.23 9.47 7.94
N ARG A 1030 -24.88 8.36 8.60
CA ARG A 1030 -25.76 7.22 8.79
C ARG A 1030 -26.74 7.48 9.95
N THR A 1031 -28.04 7.33 9.75
CA THR A 1031 -29.06 7.78 10.75
C THR A 1031 -29.05 6.99 12.05
N ASN A 1032 -28.62 5.73 11.99
CA ASN A 1032 -28.63 4.80 13.12
C ASN A 1032 -27.34 4.86 13.97
N SER A 1033 -26.32 5.63 13.56
CA SER A 1033 -25.03 5.70 14.27
C SER A 1033 -24.89 6.89 15.20
N CYS A 1034 -25.95 7.66 15.44
CA CYS A 1034 -25.88 8.95 16.16
C CYS A 1034 -27.08 9.21 17.09
N GLU A 1035 -27.83 8.18 17.51
CA GLU A 1035 -29.08 8.38 18.25
C GLU A 1035 -28.92 8.87 19.69
N GLU A 1036 -27.85 8.48 20.41
CA GLU A 1036 -27.75 8.75 21.85
C GLU A 1036 -26.87 9.95 22.20
N LEU A 1037 -25.92 10.31 21.33
CA LEU A 1037 -25.00 11.45 21.51
C LEU A 1037 -25.67 12.81 21.84
N LEU A 1038 -26.96 12.97 21.54
CA LEU A 1038 -27.73 14.19 21.72
C LEU A 1038 -28.22 14.42 23.16
N ASN A 1039 -28.45 13.35 23.93
CA ASN A 1039 -29.04 13.46 25.27
C ASN A 1039 -27.99 13.60 26.39
N GLU A 1040 -26.72 13.26 26.13
CA GLU A 1040 -25.63 13.40 27.11
C GLU A 1040 -24.81 14.69 26.96
N ILE A 1041 -24.85 15.34 25.79
CA ILE A 1041 -24.14 16.61 25.54
C ILE A 1041 -24.95 17.83 26.04
N LEU A 1042 -26.28 17.70 26.12
CA LEU A 1042 -27.22 18.70 26.67
C LEU A 1042 -27.42 18.47 28.17
#